data_AF-A0A955G5C9-F1
#
_entry.id   AF-A0A955G5C9-F1
#
_cell.length_a   1.000
_cell.length_b   1.000
_cell.length_c   1.000
_cell.angle_alpha   90.00
_cell.angle_beta   90.00
_cell.angle_gamma   90.00
#
_symmetry.space_group_name_H-M   'P 1'
#
loop_
_entity.id
_entity.type
_entity.pdbx_description
1 polymer ?
#
loop_
_entity_poly.entity_id
_entity_poly.type
_entity_poly.pdbx_seq_one_letter_code
_entity_poly.pdbx_strand_id
1 'polypeptide(L)'
;MNQSITQTITVTTAPAPGAPNTGFLANTGENLPLIAAIGGILLLLALILVLWFRRGRPHARKVRGFLSLVGVVGAVGALITSTTHIASATASFTLTPQNQAISVAQGSSTTVPTTATLHTTSTAGYTLTLVQAQSATGVSATVKGGDLTTDTPVTGSPTTLKASTAATAVSGDAVNSTLTVTAAANATSGTSDLKLTYQLTETPVPANPAVCENANPTSACQVDMDAALIPVTYTGTTSTPQWSKADVNSQGNWYNYQNKQWANAVAVTSATRTTYQNAAAGTVIPESDVLGYYTYIPRYQYQVCRPNASDPISGITASGCPSDVSTPYNFNIKFQTASQTTAYNGTTIGGWATHPAFTFGTTQLNGIWVGKYQTSTTHLTNSAGYGAPAEADRTASVAAGNAFIKPNQYGLQWQTVSNQFATAQSFADNTKATYQGLSASTTDSRMMKNSDWGAVTYLTTSIYGKGAAMPVDINNCYNQQTNWWDSDYNGRTGWGGGSSSAGGTTACAVGTNDTGAYQTTQGQGASTTGNTSGIYDMVGGNWLYVMARLANDNASFAGIYSDNSGFSSMPASKYFDNYPGAIFTDTSGNETDNVNHCTWATCGGQAWSETTSVSPVSSGGQSWLGEYSGSVDPYYPWVVRGGIADVGSYAGLFSAGAYDGSALSGIGFRVVQSRF
;
A
#
# COMPACT_ATOMS: atom_id res chain seq x y z
N MET A 1 -7.84 3.56 -21.26
CA MET A 1 -8.44 2.86 -22.42
C MET A 1 -8.85 3.92 -23.44
N ASN A 2 -8.76 3.64 -24.76
CA ASN A 2 -8.93 4.67 -25.80
C ASN A 2 -10.00 4.26 -26.82
N GLN A 3 -10.83 5.21 -27.27
CA GLN A 3 -11.72 5.04 -28.42
C GLN A 3 -11.47 6.19 -29.42
N SER A 4 -11.53 5.88 -30.71
CA SER A 4 -11.42 6.88 -31.79
C SER A 4 -12.56 6.74 -32.80
N ILE A 5 -13.06 7.87 -33.30
CA ILE A 5 -14.06 7.95 -34.36
C ILE A 5 -13.56 8.92 -35.43
N THR A 6 -13.56 8.48 -36.69
CA THR A 6 -13.26 9.32 -37.85
C THR A 6 -14.54 9.87 -38.47
N GLN A 7 -14.60 11.20 -38.63
CA GLN A 7 -15.61 11.93 -39.37
C GLN A 7 -15.05 12.26 -40.76
N THR A 8 -15.74 11.82 -41.81
CA THR A 8 -15.43 12.21 -43.19
C THR A 8 -16.28 13.41 -43.58
N ILE A 9 -15.65 14.49 -44.02
CA ILE A 9 -16.35 15.64 -44.59
C ILE A 9 -16.07 15.64 -46.08
N THR A 10 -17.09 15.29 -46.85
CA THR A 10 -17.04 15.33 -48.31
C THR A 10 -17.31 16.77 -48.75
N VAL A 11 -16.25 17.43 -49.21
CA VAL A 11 -16.26 18.84 -49.61
C VAL A 11 -16.37 18.91 -51.12
N THR A 12 -17.47 19.48 -51.59
CA THR A 12 -17.63 19.87 -53.00
C THR A 12 -17.19 21.32 -53.14
N THR A 13 -16.03 21.55 -53.74
CA THR A 13 -15.55 22.90 -54.04
C THR A 13 -16.14 23.37 -55.36
N ALA A 14 -17.08 24.31 -55.27
CA ALA A 14 -17.70 24.93 -56.44
C ALA A 14 -16.87 26.13 -56.93
N PRO A 15 -16.88 26.44 -58.24
CA PRO A 15 -16.28 27.66 -58.75
C PRO A 15 -16.84 28.89 -58.03
N ALA A 16 -16.02 29.93 -57.87
CA ALA A 16 -16.49 31.21 -57.32
C ALA A 16 -17.73 31.71 -58.09
N PRO A 17 -18.74 32.31 -57.42
CA PRO A 17 -19.91 32.85 -58.10
C PRO A 17 -19.47 33.89 -59.15
N GLY A 18 -19.63 33.54 -60.44
CA GLY A 18 -19.17 34.39 -61.56
C GLY A 18 -18.19 33.73 -62.54
N ALA A 19 -17.74 32.49 -62.31
CA ALA A 19 -16.99 31.73 -63.31
C ALA A 19 -17.94 31.16 -64.40
N PRO A 20 -17.59 31.22 -65.71
CA PRO A 20 -18.49 30.82 -66.79
C PRO A 20 -18.79 29.32 -66.78
N ASN A 21 -20.06 28.96 -66.61
CA ASN A 21 -20.57 27.59 -66.72
C ASN A 21 -20.42 27.09 -68.18
N THR A 22 -19.50 26.17 -68.44
CA THR A 22 -19.59 25.28 -69.60
C THR A 22 -20.49 24.12 -69.24
N GLY A 23 -21.76 24.21 -69.62
CA GLY A 23 -22.78 23.24 -69.26
C GLY A 23 -22.60 21.87 -69.94
N PHE A 24 -23.14 20.83 -69.30
CA PHE A 24 -23.83 19.73 -69.99
C PHE A 24 -24.90 19.14 -69.07
N LEU A 25 -26.15 19.37 -69.48
CA LEU A 25 -27.36 18.53 -69.43
C LEU A 25 -27.77 17.81 -68.14
N ALA A 26 -28.95 18.20 -67.67
CA ALA A 26 -29.83 17.45 -66.80
C ALA A 26 -30.59 16.32 -67.54
N ASN A 27 -31.24 15.47 -66.72
CA ASN A 27 -32.26 14.42 -66.93
C ASN A 27 -31.70 13.00 -66.70
N THR A 28 -32.33 12.07 -65.97
CA THR A 28 -33.73 11.84 -65.54
C THR A 28 -33.69 10.88 -64.34
N GLY A 29 -34.68 10.96 -63.44
CA GLY A 29 -35.40 9.75 -63.00
C GLY A 29 -34.95 9.03 -61.73
N GLU A 30 -35.84 9.14 -60.74
CA GLU A 30 -36.41 8.03 -59.96
C GLU A 30 -35.89 7.64 -58.56
N ASN A 31 -36.86 7.74 -57.64
CA ASN A 31 -37.27 6.84 -56.56
C ASN A 31 -36.58 6.89 -55.18
N LEU A 32 -37.21 7.70 -54.32
CA LEU A 32 -37.52 7.35 -52.92
C LEU A 32 -38.75 6.43 -52.88
N PRO A 33 -38.81 5.50 -51.90
CA PRO A 33 -39.95 5.54 -51.00
C PRO A 33 -39.55 5.43 -49.53
N LEU A 34 -39.89 6.48 -48.79
CA LEU A 34 -40.85 6.48 -47.69
C LEU A 34 -41.05 5.14 -46.91
N ILE A 35 -40.44 5.03 -45.73
CA ILE A 35 -40.96 4.21 -44.62
C ILE A 35 -41.22 5.14 -43.43
N ALA A 36 -42.45 5.64 -43.35
CA ALA A 36 -42.98 6.27 -42.15
C ALA A 36 -44.51 6.18 -42.19
N ALA A 37 -45.08 5.14 -41.59
CA ALA A 37 -46.42 5.22 -41.04
C ALA A 37 -46.78 4.00 -40.16
N ILE A 38 -46.89 4.27 -38.87
CA ILE A 38 -48.05 3.92 -38.03
C ILE A 38 -48.14 2.44 -37.60
N GLY A 39 -47.52 2.17 -36.44
CA GLY A 39 -47.95 1.12 -35.50
C GLY A 39 -49.31 1.47 -34.90
N GLY A 40 -50.38 1.22 -35.66
CA GLY A 40 -51.77 1.47 -35.26
C GLY A 40 -52.64 0.21 -35.12
N ILE A 41 -52.07 -1.01 -35.19
CA ILE A 41 -52.86 -2.25 -35.27
C ILE A 41 -52.59 -3.25 -34.12
N LEU A 42 -51.61 -2.99 -33.24
CA LEU A 42 -51.32 -3.90 -32.11
C LEU A 42 -52.04 -3.57 -30.80
N LEU A 43 -52.70 -2.41 -30.69
CA LEU A 43 -53.49 -2.03 -29.51
C LEU A 43 -54.95 -2.51 -29.55
N LEU A 44 -55.45 -2.96 -30.71
CA LEU A 44 -56.83 -3.40 -30.89
C LEU A 44 -57.04 -4.92 -30.66
N LEU A 45 -55.97 -5.72 -30.67
CA LEU A 45 -56.05 -7.16 -30.39
C LEU A 45 -55.84 -7.52 -28.90
N ALA A 46 -55.21 -6.64 -28.13
CA ALA A 46 -55.01 -6.84 -26.68
C ALA A 46 -56.29 -6.60 -25.87
N LEU A 47 -57.21 -5.75 -26.35
CA LEU A 47 -58.46 -5.43 -25.63
C LEU A 47 -59.54 -6.53 -25.76
N ILE A 48 -59.46 -7.37 -26.79
CA ILE A 48 -60.46 -8.42 -27.06
C ILE A 48 -60.22 -9.68 -26.21
N LEU A 49 -58.97 -9.98 -25.82
CA LEU A 49 -58.66 -11.14 -24.98
C LEU A 49 -58.95 -10.92 -23.48
N VAL A 50 -58.93 -9.67 -23.00
CA VAL A 50 -59.18 -9.35 -21.58
C VAL A 50 -60.67 -9.47 -21.21
N LEU A 51 -61.57 -9.38 -22.18
CA LEU A 51 -63.02 -9.49 -21.97
C LEU A 51 -63.55 -10.93 -22.04
N TRP A 52 -62.76 -11.91 -22.50
CA TRP A 52 -63.23 -13.29 -22.66
C TRP A 52 -63.09 -14.16 -21.39
N PHE A 53 -62.22 -13.80 -20.44
CA PHE A 53 -61.96 -14.62 -19.24
C PHE A 53 -62.74 -14.25 -17.97
N ARG A 54 -63.78 -13.40 -18.05
CA ARG A 54 -64.52 -12.89 -16.85
C ARG A 54 -65.89 -13.53 -16.54
N ARG A 55 -66.20 -14.75 -16.99
CA ARG A 55 -67.40 -15.49 -16.53
C ARG A 55 -67.12 -16.94 -16.13
N GLY A 56 -67.22 -17.25 -14.84
CA GLY A 56 -67.45 -18.61 -14.31
C GLY A 56 -66.68 -18.97 -13.03
N ARG A 57 -67.38 -19.02 -11.87
CA ARG A 57 -66.90 -19.51 -10.55
C ARG A 57 -67.17 -21.06 -10.40
N PRO A 58 -67.01 -21.70 -9.21
CA PRO A 58 -65.80 -22.14 -8.50
C PRO A 58 -65.85 -23.66 -8.09
N HIS A 59 -64.77 -24.28 -7.56
CA HIS A 59 -64.79 -25.22 -6.39
C HIS A 59 -63.48 -26.01 -6.15
N ALA A 60 -63.00 -25.94 -4.89
CA ALA A 60 -62.42 -26.98 -4.01
C ALA A 60 -61.04 -27.68 -4.24
N ARG A 61 -60.20 -27.50 -3.19
CA ARG A 61 -59.26 -28.43 -2.49
C ARG A 61 -57.87 -28.80 -3.09
N LYS A 62 -56.85 -28.26 -2.40
CA LYS A 62 -55.53 -28.81 -1.99
C LYS A 62 -54.80 -29.82 -2.90
N VAL A 63 -53.70 -29.40 -3.55
CA VAL A 63 -52.40 -30.12 -3.68
C VAL A 63 -51.28 -29.08 -3.95
N ARG A 64 -50.09 -29.29 -3.38
CA ARG A 64 -48.90 -28.44 -3.43
C ARG A 64 -48.19 -28.49 -4.80
N GLY A 65 -47.73 -27.32 -5.26
CA GLY A 65 -46.51 -27.12 -6.05
C GLY A 65 -46.60 -27.37 -7.56
N PHE A 66 -46.64 -26.29 -8.36
CA PHE A 66 -45.56 -25.84 -9.26
C PHE A 66 -46.07 -24.69 -10.18
N LEU A 67 -45.23 -23.67 -10.37
CA LEU A 67 -45.23 -22.62 -11.41
C LEU A 67 -46.26 -21.45 -11.36
N SER A 68 -45.73 -20.33 -10.86
CA SER A 68 -45.58 -19.01 -11.51
C SER A 68 -46.75 -18.02 -11.66
N LEU A 69 -46.45 -16.78 -11.19
CA LEU A 69 -46.76 -15.45 -11.75
C LEU A 69 -48.25 -15.04 -11.76
N VAL A 70 -48.73 -13.89 -11.28
CA VAL A 70 -48.23 -12.49 -11.20
C VAL A 70 -49.09 -11.78 -10.13
N GLY A 71 -48.50 -10.83 -9.39
CA GLY A 71 -49.23 -9.60 -9.06
C GLY A 71 -49.39 -9.21 -7.58
N VAL A 72 -48.64 -8.16 -7.23
CA VAL A 72 -49.00 -7.04 -6.34
C VAL A 72 -48.63 -7.15 -4.85
N VAL A 73 -47.46 -6.55 -4.56
CA VAL A 73 -47.20 -5.52 -3.55
C VAL A 73 -47.88 -5.69 -2.18
N GLY A 74 -47.06 -6.08 -1.21
CA GLY A 74 -47.30 -5.90 0.22
C GLY A 74 -45.95 -5.80 0.92
N ALA A 75 -45.71 -4.65 1.55
CA ALA A 75 -44.45 -4.20 2.13
C ALA A 75 -43.75 -5.19 3.09
N VAL A 76 -42.46 -4.90 3.29
CA VAL A 76 -41.53 -5.40 4.32
C VAL A 76 -40.62 -6.55 3.85
N GLY A 77 -39.37 -6.21 3.53
CA GLY A 77 -38.25 -7.16 3.50
C GLY A 77 -37.24 -6.93 2.37
N ALA A 78 -35.97 -6.81 2.76
CA ALA A 78 -34.76 -7.03 1.96
C ALA A 78 -34.31 -5.92 0.99
N LEU A 79 -33.51 -5.02 1.54
CA LEU A 79 -32.42 -4.34 0.84
C LEU A 79 -31.40 -5.42 0.40
N ILE A 80 -31.56 -5.96 -0.80
CA ILE A 80 -30.51 -6.75 -1.48
C ILE A 80 -30.20 -6.03 -2.77
N THR A 81 -29.14 -5.24 -2.75
CA THR A 81 -28.48 -4.73 -3.95
C THR A 81 -27.82 -5.91 -4.65
N SER A 82 -28.50 -6.48 -5.65
CA SER A 82 -27.82 -7.29 -6.65
C SER A 82 -27.02 -6.36 -7.56
N THR A 83 -25.75 -6.10 -7.20
CA THR A 83 -24.78 -5.53 -8.12
C THR A 83 -24.42 -6.61 -9.14
N THR A 84 -25.11 -6.62 -10.26
CA THR A 84 -24.62 -7.29 -11.47
C THR A 84 -23.25 -6.73 -11.80
N HIS A 85 -22.26 -7.60 -11.87
CA HIS A 85 -20.90 -7.30 -12.30
C HIS A 85 -20.92 -6.50 -13.62
N ILE A 86 -20.58 -5.21 -13.54
CA ILE A 86 -20.23 -4.43 -14.72
C ILE A 86 -18.83 -4.88 -15.10
N ALA A 87 -18.71 -5.75 -16.11
CA ALA A 87 -17.48 -5.86 -16.87
C ALA A 87 -17.06 -4.43 -17.25
N SER A 88 -15.82 -4.02 -16.96
CA SER A 88 -15.39 -2.63 -17.14
C SER A 88 -15.78 -2.14 -18.54
N ALA A 89 -16.77 -1.26 -18.62
CA ALA A 89 -17.22 -0.73 -19.89
C ALA A 89 -16.08 0.15 -20.44
N THR A 90 -15.52 -0.23 -21.57
CA THR A 90 -14.53 0.56 -22.30
C THR A 90 -15.12 1.96 -22.57
N ALA A 91 -14.34 3.02 -22.32
CA ALA A 91 -14.74 4.40 -22.64
C ALA A 91 -15.28 4.50 -24.07
N SER A 92 -16.36 5.26 -24.26
CA SER A 92 -16.95 5.46 -25.58
C SER A 92 -17.53 6.86 -25.76
N PHE A 93 -17.72 7.29 -27.00
CA PHE A 93 -18.43 8.51 -27.35
C PHE A 93 -19.17 8.35 -28.68
N THR A 94 -20.08 9.26 -28.97
CA THR A 94 -20.75 9.38 -30.28
C THR A 94 -20.52 10.76 -30.86
N LEU A 95 -20.48 10.86 -32.20
CA LEU A 95 -20.39 12.13 -32.93
C LEU A 95 -21.71 12.42 -33.64
N THR A 96 -22.21 13.65 -33.52
CA THR A 96 -23.41 14.09 -34.25
C THR A 96 -23.21 15.50 -34.79
N PRO A 97 -23.33 15.71 -36.13
CA PRO A 97 -23.48 14.68 -37.16
C PRO A 97 -22.16 13.96 -37.46
N GLN A 98 -22.23 12.70 -37.90
CA GLN A 98 -21.08 11.96 -38.43
C GLN A 98 -21.24 11.79 -39.95
N ASN A 99 -20.15 12.02 -40.69
CA ASN A 99 -20.08 11.91 -42.15
C ASN A 99 -21.00 12.89 -42.91
N GLN A 100 -20.51 14.12 -43.12
CA GLN A 100 -21.28 15.20 -43.73
C GLN A 100 -20.77 15.54 -45.14
N ALA A 101 -21.70 15.79 -46.06
CA ALA A 101 -21.39 16.41 -47.34
C ALA A 101 -21.68 17.92 -47.27
N ILE A 102 -20.71 18.74 -47.63
CA ILE A 102 -20.84 20.21 -47.65
C ILE A 102 -20.37 20.78 -48.99
N SER A 103 -20.96 21.91 -49.38
CA SER A 103 -20.50 22.69 -50.53
C SER A 103 -19.82 23.96 -50.04
N VAL A 104 -18.62 24.24 -50.53
CA VAL A 104 -17.83 25.43 -50.18
C VAL A 104 -17.36 26.07 -51.48
N ALA A 105 -17.77 27.30 -51.76
CA ALA A 105 -17.26 28.02 -52.91
C ALA A 105 -15.77 28.35 -52.72
N GLN A 106 -14.99 28.39 -53.80
CA GLN A 106 -13.60 28.86 -53.76
C GLN A 106 -13.50 30.23 -53.09
N GLY A 107 -12.56 30.38 -52.15
CA GLY A 107 -12.36 31.61 -51.39
C GLY A 107 -13.38 31.85 -50.26
N SER A 108 -14.24 30.87 -49.98
CA SER A 108 -15.27 30.94 -48.95
C SER A 108 -15.09 29.87 -47.87
N SER A 109 -15.87 30.01 -46.79
CA SER A 109 -15.89 29.06 -45.67
C SER A 109 -17.31 28.65 -45.30
N THR A 110 -17.47 27.40 -44.87
CA THR A 110 -18.74 26.86 -44.35
C THR A 110 -18.50 26.24 -42.98
N THR A 111 -19.47 26.38 -42.08
CA THR A 111 -19.40 25.83 -40.72
C THR A 111 -20.19 24.53 -40.59
N VAL A 112 -19.65 23.58 -39.84
CA VAL A 112 -20.29 22.31 -39.47
C VAL A 112 -20.32 22.21 -37.95
N PRO A 113 -21.48 22.43 -37.30
CA PRO A 113 -21.61 22.18 -35.87
C PRO A 113 -21.49 20.67 -35.61
N THR A 114 -20.65 20.29 -34.66
CA THR A 114 -20.40 18.89 -34.28
C THR A 114 -20.44 18.75 -32.76
N THR A 115 -21.24 17.80 -32.30
CA THR A 115 -21.37 17.44 -30.87
C THR A 115 -20.73 16.08 -30.64
N ALA A 116 -19.79 16.01 -29.70
CA ALA A 116 -19.27 14.75 -29.18
C ALA A 116 -19.96 14.45 -27.84
N THR A 117 -20.78 13.39 -27.78
CA THR A 117 -21.44 12.95 -26.55
C THR A 117 -20.62 11.86 -25.91
N LEU A 118 -20.07 12.13 -24.73
CA LEU A 118 -19.09 11.28 -24.06
C LEU A 118 -19.76 10.32 -23.07
N HIS A 119 -19.26 9.09 -23.02
CA HIS A 119 -19.62 8.05 -22.05
C HIS A 119 -18.33 7.50 -21.42
N THR A 120 -17.94 8.06 -20.29
CA THR A 120 -16.75 7.65 -19.52
C THR A 120 -17.14 7.33 -18.08
N THR A 121 -16.49 6.31 -17.51
CA THR A 121 -16.61 5.97 -16.09
C THR A 121 -15.37 6.39 -15.29
N SER A 122 -14.40 7.04 -15.93
CA SER A 122 -13.15 7.49 -15.31
C SER A 122 -13.40 8.59 -14.27
N THR A 123 -12.90 8.37 -13.05
CA THR A 123 -12.84 9.38 -11.98
C THR A 123 -11.55 10.19 -11.99
N ALA A 124 -10.54 9.78 -12.77
CA ALA A 124 -9.26 10.49 -12.91
C ALA A 124 -9.28 11.54 -14.04
N GLY A 125 -10.41 11.67 -14.74
CA GLY A 125 -10.56 12.58 -15.87
C GLY A 125 -10.38 11.92 -17.23
N TYR A 126 -10.45 12.77 -18.27
CA TYR A 126 -10.33 12.38 -19.68
C TYR A 126 -9.86 13.57 -20.53
N THR A 127 -9.37 13.24 -21.73
CA THR A 127 -9.03 14.21 -22.79
C THR A 127 -9.70 13.79 -24.10
N LEU A 128 -10.42 14.72 -24.73
CA LEU A 128 -10.91 14.59 -26.10
C LEU A 128 -10.03 15.43 -27.04
N THR A 129 -9.39 14.77 -28.00
CA THR A 129 -8.55 15.42 -29.01
C THR A 129 -9.10 15.26 -30.42
N LEU A 130 -8.78 16.20 -31.29
CA LEU A 130 -9.09 16.19 -32.71
C LEU A 130 -7.80 16.26 -33.54
N VAL A 131 -7.66 15.41 -34.55
CA VAL A 131 -6.52 15.43 -35.48
C VAL A 131 -6.98 15.28 -36.92
N GLN A 132 -6.30 15.95 -37.85
CA GLN A 132 -6.51 15.75 -39.28
C GLN A 132 -5.82 14.46 -39.72
N ALA A 133 -6.61 13.44 -40.07
CA ALA A 133 -6.13 12.14 -40.50
C ALA A 133 -5.89 12.07 -42.02
N GLN A 134 -6.59 12.88 -42.81
CA GLN A 134 -6.39 12.98 -44.25
C GLN A 134 -6.59 14.43 -44.71
N SER A 135 -5.68 14.94 -45.54
CA SER A 135 -5.78 16.27 -46.16
C SER A 135 -6.59 16.25 -47.45
N ALA A 136 -7.25 17.37 -47.73
CA ALA A 136 -7.84 17.69 -49.03
C ALA A 136 -7.10 18.91 -49.62
N THR A 137 -6.58 18.78 -50.84
CA THR A 137 -5.75 19.82 -51.47
C THR A 137 -6.53 21.11 -51.65
N GLY A 138 -6.01 22.22 -51.11
CA GLY A 138 -6.68 23.53 -51.17
C GLY A 138 -7.83 23.72 -50.17
N VAL A 139 -8.07 22.75 -49.27
CA VAL A 139 -9.09 22.84 -48.22
C VAL A 139 -8.41 22.78 -46.85
N SER A 140 -8.81 23.69 -45.96
CA SER A 140 -8.32 23.76 -44.58
C SER A 140 -9.48 23.77 -43.59
N ALA A 141 -9.22 23.44 -42.33
CA ALA A 141 -10.23 23.48 -41.29
C ALA A 141 -9.70 24.10 -39.99
N THR A 142 -10.57 24.86 -39.33
CA THR A 142 -10.37 25.35 -37.97
C THR A 142 -11.52 24.87 -37.09
N VAL A 143 -11.28 24.75 -35.79
CA VAL A 143 -12.29 24.33 -34.81
C VAL A 143 -12.38 25.32 -33.66
N LYS A 144 -13.59 25.55 -33.18
CA LYS A 144 -13.89 26.36 -32.00
C LYS A 144 -14.95 25.66 -31.14
N GLY A 145 -14.92 25.84 -29.82
CA GLY A 145 -15.83 25.18 -28.89
C GLY A 145 -15.15 24.07 -28.07
N GLY A 146 -15.90 23.44 -27.17
CA GLY A 146 -15.33 22.74 -26.03
C GLY A 146 -14.62 23.73 -25.10
N ASP A 147 -13.34 23.49 -24.80
CA ASP A 147 -12.47 24.39 -24.03
C ASP A 147 -11.78 25.45 -24.91
N LEU A 148 -11.88 25.36 -26.24
CA LEU A 148 -11.27 26.32 -27.16
C LEU A 148 -12.15 27.57 -27.32
N THR A 149 -11.62 28.74 -26.94
CA THR A 149 -12.31 30.04 -27.04
C THR A 149 -12.08 30.76 -28.38
N THR A 150 -11.09 30.34 -29.16
CA THR A 150 -10.71 30.91 -30.47
C THR A 150 -10.61 29.85 -31.55
N ASP A 151 -10.79 30.23 -32.81
CA ASP A 151 -10.64 29.33 -33.95
C ASP A 151 -9.20 28.79 -34.02
N THR A 152 -9.06 27.48 -33.87
CA THR A 152 -7.77 26.79 -33.79
C THR A 152 -7.58 25.91 -35.03
N PRO A 153 -6.45 25.99 -35.75
CA PRO A 153 -6.19 25.16 -36.93
C PRO A 153 -6.18 23.66 -36.58
N VAL A 154 -6.92 22.86 -37.35
CA VAL A 154 -6.87 21.39 -37.23
C VAL A 154 -5.83 20.87 -38.22
N THR A 155 -4.74 20.31 -37.69
CA THR A 155 -3.59 19.85 -38.48
C THR A 155 -3.30 18.37 -38.20
N GLY A 156 -2.20 17.83 -38.74
CA GLY A 156 -1.73 16.47 -38.42
C GLY A 156 -1.28 16.26 -36.96
N SER A 157 -1.24 17.32 -36.14
CA SER A 157 -0.99 17.23 -34.69
C SER A 157 -2.28 17.28 -33.88
N PRO A 158 -2.43 16.49 -32.80
CA PRO A 158 -3.64 16.50 -31.98
C PRO A 158 -3.92 17.86 -31.34
N THR A 159 -5.14 18.35 -31.51
CA THR A 159 -5.68 19.56 -30.86
C THR A 159 -6.63 19.14 -29.75
N THR A 160 -6.45 19.64 -28.53
CA THR A 160 -7.32 19.29 -27.39
C THR A 160 -8.61 20.11 -27.45
N LEU A 161 -9.75 19.42 -27.58
CA LEU A 161 -11.08 20.04 -27.58
C LEU A 161 -11.67 20.16 -26.18
N LYS A 162 -11.41 19.16 -25.32
CA LYS A 162 -11.86 19.14 -23.93
C LYS A 162 -10.86 18.38 -23.08
N ALA A 163 -10.53 18.94 -21.92
CA ALA A 163 -9.86 18.23 -20.84
C ALA A 163 -10.70 18.34 -19.56
N SER A 164 -10.86 17.23 -18.85
CA SER A 164 -11.54 17.20 -17.56
C SER A 164 -10.68 16.53 -16.51
N THR A 165 -10.65 17.11 -15.31
CA THR A 165 -9.97 16.59 -14.11
C THR A 165 -10.97 16.11 -13.05
N ALA A 166 -12.27 16.00 -13.36
CA ALA A 166 -13.33 15.83 -12.38
C ALA A 166 -13.57 14.38 -11.92
N ALA A 167 -13.90 14.24 -10.62
CA ALA A 167 -14.07 12.98 -9.87
C ALA A 167 -15.47 12.33 -9.95
N THR A 168 -16.31 12.71 -10.91
CA THR A 168 -17.68 12.17 -11.02
C THR A 168 -17.85 11.46 -12.35
N ALA A 169 -18.40 10.25 -12.37
CA ALA A 169 -18.68 9.52 -13.60
C ALA A 169 -19.56 10.37 -14.53
N VAL A 170 -19.10 10.56 -15.76
CA VAL A 170 -19.76 11.43 -16.74
C VAL A 170 -20.35 10.57 -17.85
N SER A 171 -21.66 10.32 -17.77
CA SER A 171 -22.42 9.74 -18.87
C SER A 171 -23.32 10.82 -19.47
N GLY A 172 -23.03 11.23 -20.70
CA GLY A 172 -23.85 12.18 -21.45
C GLY A 172 -23.31 13.60 -21.55
N ASP A 173 -22.05 13.88 -21.18
CA ASP A 173 -21.46 15.20 -21.41
C ASP A 173 -21.33 15.46 -22.91
N ALA A 174 -21.91 16.57 -23.35
CA ALA A 174 -21.85 17.03 -24.72
C ALA A 174 -20.74 18.07 -24.88
N VAL A 175 -19.70 17.73 -25.66
CA VAL A 175 -18.68 18.69 -26.13
C VAL A 175 -19.14 19.26 -27.46
N ASN A 176 -19.69 20.46 -27.43
CA ASN A 176 -20.14 21.19 -28.62
C ASN A 176 -18.96 21.93 -29.26
N SER A 177 -18.71 21.66 -30.53
CA SER A 177 -17.69 22.32 -31.35
C SER A 177 -18.27 22.76 -32.69
N THR A 178 -17.67 23.77 -33.29
CA THR A 178 -17.97 24.25 -34.64
C THR A 178 -16.72 24.12 -35.47
N LEU A 179 -16.78 23.31 -36.52
CA LEU A 179 -15.72 23.20 -37.50
C LEU A 179 -15.97 24.20 -38.62
N THR A 180 -15.01 25.06 -38.93
CA THR A 180 -15.05 25.95 -40.09
C THR A 180 -14.14 25.39 -41.17
N VAL A 181 -14.73 24.95 -42.28
CA VAL A 181 -14.01 24.42 -43.45
C VAL A 181 -13.89 25.52 -44.49
N THR A 182 -12.67 25.79 -44.94
CA THR A 182 -12.35 26.87 -45.87
C THR A 182 -11.70 26.31 -47.13
N ALA A 183 -12.29 26.64 -48.28
CA ALA A 183 -11.69 26.36 -49.58
C ALA A 183 -10.87 27.57 -50.03
N ALA A 184 -9.58 27.37 -50.28
CA ALA A 184 -8.72 28.42 -50.81
C ALA A 184 -9.24 28.92 -52.17
N ALA A 185 -8.93 30.16 -52.54
CA ALA A 185 -9.35 30.73 -53.82
C ALA A 185 -8.84 29.92 -55.04
N ASN A 186 -7.75 29.18 -54.86
CA ASN A 186 -7.13 28.31 -55.85
C ASN A 186 -7.41 26.80 -55.63
N ALA A 187 -8.39 26.44 -54.79
CA ALA A 187 -8.75 25.04 -54.57
C ALA A 187 -9.25 24.38 -55.87
N THR A 188 -8.83 23.14 -56.15
CA THR A 188 -9.25 22.40 -57.36
C THR A 188 -10.75 22.08 -57.28
N SER A 189 -11.55 22.51 -58.27
CA SER A 189 -12.99 22.21 -58.32
C SER A 189 -13.23 20.70 -58.39
N GLY A 190 -14.19 20.19 -57.60
CA GLY A 190 -14.47 18.77 -57.50
C GLY A 190 -14.85 18.37 -56.09
N THR A 191 -14.93 17.07 -55.86
CA THR A 191 -15.29 16.47 -54.58
C THR A 191 -14.05 15.88 -53.93
N SER A 192 -13.79 16.22 -52.66
CA SER A 192 -12.66 15.70 -51.88
C SER A 192 -13.06 15.39 -50.45
N ASP A 193 -12.39 14.42 -49.82
CA ASP A 193 -12.67 14.03 -48.44
C ASP A 193 -11.62 14.63 -47.49
N LEU A 194 -12.10 15.42 -46.53
CA LEU A 194 -11.34 15.80 -45.34
C LEU A 194 -11.70 14.83 -44.21
N LYS A 195 -10.72 14.05 -43.71
CA LYS A 195 -10.96 13.12 -42.59
C LYS A 195 -10.39 13.67 -41.29
N LEU A 196 -11.26 13.79 -40.29
CA LEU A 196 -10.91 14.25 -38.96
C LEU A 196 -11.15 13.12 -37.96
N THR A 197 -10.15 12.80 -37.15
CA THR A 197 -10.27 11.76 -36.12
C THR A 197 -10.38 12.40 -34.76
N TYR A 198 -11.50 12.11 -34.09
CA TYR A 198 -11.71 12.41 -32.69
C TYR A 198 -11.21 11.22 -31.88
N GLN A 199 -10.47 11.49 -30.80
CA GLN A 199 -9.96 10.46 -29.91
C GLN A 199 -10.25 10.83 -28.47
N LEU A 200 -10.97 9.94 -27.78
CA LEU A 200 -11.21 10.02 -26.35
C LEU A 200 -10.18 9.15 -25.63
N THR A 201 -9.40 9.79 -24.75
CA THR A 201 -8.40 9.13 -23.91
C THR A 201 -8.77 9.36 -22.46
N GLU A 202 -9.06 8.30 -21.70
CA GLU A 202 -9.21 8.42 -20.25
C GLU A 202 -7.83 8.62 -19.59
N THR A 203 -7.76 9.54 -18.62
CA THR A 203 -6.57 9.63 -17.76
C THR A 203 -6.45 8.31 -17.00
N PRO A 204 -5.28 7.65 -17.00
CA PRO A 204 -5.08 6.43 -16.24
C PRO A 204 -5.43 6.67 -14.76
N VAL A 205 -6.51 6.07 -14.27
CA VAL A 205 -6.71 5.88 -12.84
C VAL A 205 -5.58 4.93 -12.42
N PRO A 206 -4.65 5.33 -11.53
CA PRO A 206 -3.74 4.37 -10.94
C PRO A 206 -4.61 3.28 -10.32
N ALA A 207 -4.48 2.03 -10.75
CA ALA A 207 -5.15 0.93 -10.07
C ALA A 207 -4.63 0.89 -8.63
N ASN A 208 -5.36 1.49 -7.69
CA ASN A 208 -5.40 1.08 -6.29
C ASN A 208 -6.52 1.80 -5.53
N PRO A 209 -7.65 1.15 -5.18
CA PRO A 209 -8.38 1.62 -4.03
C PRO A 209 -7.54 1.28 -2.81
N ALA A 210 -7.30 2.28 -1.96
CA ALA A 210 -6.64 2.22 -0.65
C ALA A 210 -7.17 1.14 0.33
N VAL A 211 -8.05 0.24 -0.10
CA VAL A 211 -8.81 -0.73 0.70
C VAL A 211 -8.01 -2.01 0.90
N CYS A 212 -7.80 -2.33 2.15
CA CYS A 212 -7.10 -3.50 2.66
C CYS A 212 -7.83 -3.88 3.94
N GLU A 213 -8.77 -4.81 3.80
CA GLU A 213 -9.63 -5.28 4.88
C GLU A 213 -10.07 -6.72 4.61
N ASN A 214 -10.32 -7.49 5.67
CA ASN A 214 -10.71 -8.89 5.51
C ASN A 214 -12.10 -9.01 4.88
N ALA A 215 -12.34 -10.12 4.18
CA ALA A 215 -13.63 -10.45 3.54
C ALA A 215 -14.19 -9.39 2.58
N ASN A 216 -13.37 -8.44 2.12
CA ASN A 216 -13.71 -7.56 1.01
C ASN A 216 -13.18 -8.17 -0.31
N PRO A 217 -14.06 -8.50 -1.29
CA PRO A 217 -13.64 -9.08 -2.57
C PRO A 217 -12.79 -8.14 -3.44
N THR A 218 -12.74 -6.85 -3.09
CA THR A 218 -11.94 -5.82 -3.74
C THR A 218 -10.71 -5.40 -2.93
N SER A 219 -10.40 -6.10 -1.83
CA SER A 219 -9.19 -5.82 -1.03
C SER A 219 -7.93 -5.91 -1.90
N ALA A 220 -7.11 -4.86 -1.85
CA ALA A 220 -5.83 -4.79 -2.54
C ALA A 220 -4.71 -5.55 -1.82
N CYS A 221 -4.96 -6.00 -0.59
CA CYS A 221 -4.05 -6.83 0.19
C CYS A 221 -4.65 -8.21 0.46
N GLN A 222 -3.77 -9.19 0.64
CA GLN A 222 -4.13 -10.54 1.05
C GLN A 222 -3.31 -10.89 2.30
N VAL A 223 -3.98 -11.30 3.37
CA VAL A 223 -3.29 -11.77 4.58
C VAL A 223 -3.01 -13.26 4.45
N ASP A 224 -1.73 -13.58 4.30
CA ASP A 224 -1.24 -14.95 4.27
C ASP A 224 -0.78 -15.37 5.68
N MET A 225 -1.43 -16.37 6.24
CA MET A 225 -1.20 -16.82 7.63
C MET A 225 -1.03 -18.33 7.69
N ASP A 226 -0.11 -18.83 8.52
CA ASP A 226 0.00 -20.26 8.80
C ASP A 226 -1.32 -20.78 9.45
N ALA A 227 -1.75 -21.98 9.08
CA ALA A 227 -2.97 -22.57 9.63
C ALA A 227 -2.90 -22.81 11.15
N ALA A 228 -1.70 -22.88 11.72
CA ALA A 228 -1.47 -23.03 13.15
C ALA A 228 -1.76 -21.75 13.96
N LEU A 229 -1.73 -20.58 13.33
CA LEU A 229 -2.04 -19.31 13.98
C LEU A 229 -3.55 -19.10 14.08
N ILE A 230 -3.99 -18.52 15.19
CA ILE A 230 -5.39 -18.17 15.43
C ILE A 230 -5.56 -16.66 15.18
N PRO A 231 -6.40 -16.23 14.23
CA PRO A 231 -6.65 -14.81 14.01
C PRO A 231 -7.42 -14.25 15.21
N VAL A 232 -7.03 -13.07 15.70
CA VAL A 232 -7.62 -12.47 16.91
C VAL A 232 -7.93 -10.99 16.74
N THR A 233 -8.90 -10.53 17.51
CA THR A 233 -9.20 -9.12 17.74
C THR A 233 -9.20 -8.81 19.23
N TYR A 234 -8.81 -7.59 19.58
CA TYR A 234 -8.88 -7.13 20.94
C TYR A 234 -10.35 -6.81 21.28
N THR A 235 -10.90 -7.49 22.27
CA THR A 235 -12.29 -7.35 22.72
C THR A 235 -12.40 -6.85 24.17
N GLY A 236 -11.25 -6.68 24.82
CA GLY A 236 -11.18 -6.25 26.22
C GLY A 236 -11.39 -4.76 26.45
N THR A 237 -11.28 -4.38 27.72
CA THR A 237 -11.26 -2.98 28.17
C THR A 237 -9.90 -2.65 28.79
N THR A 238 -9.69 -1.39 29.21
CA THR A 238 -8.46 -1.00 29.91
C THR A 238 -8.23 -1.78 31.21
N SER A 239 -9.32 -2.14 31.91
CA SER A 239 -9.29 -2.92 33.17
C SER A 239 -9.36 -4.44 32.98
N THR A 240 -9.90 -4.90 31.84
CA THR A 240 -10.08 -6.32 31.53
C THR A 240 -9.51 -6.64 30.15
N PRO A 241 -8.18 -6.77 30.03
CA PRO A 241 -7.55 -7.07 28.75
C PRO A 241 -7.99 -8.43 28.24
N GLN A 242 -8.41 -8.49 26.98
CA GLN A 242 -8.97 -9.70 26.39
C GLN A 242 -8.78 -9.72 24.88
N TRP A 243 -8.34 -10.88 24.38
CA TRP A 243 -8.30 -11.20 22.96
C TRP A 243 -9.30 -12.32 22.67
N SER A 244 -10.03 -12.18 21.57
CA SER A 244 -10.98 -13.19 21.09
C SER A 244 -10.63 -13.62 19.68
N LYS A 245 -11.01 -14.85 19.32
CA LYS A 245 -10.93 -15.34 17.94
C LYS A 245 -11.69 -14.38 17.01
N ALA A 246 -11.01 -13.89 15.98
CA ALA A 246 -11.55 -12.92 15.04
C ALA A 246 -12.63 -13.55 14.14
N ASP A 247 -13.56 -12.71 13.70
CA ASP A 247 -14.44 -13.05 12.58
C ASP A 247 -13.74 -12.69 11.27
N VAL A 248 -13.23 -13.71 10.56
CA VAL A 248 -12.53 -13.55 9.28
C VAL A 248 -13.49 -13.45 8.09
N ASN A 249 -14.76 -13.79 8.27
CA ASN A 249 -15.75 -13.91 7.18
C ASN A 249 -16.59 -12.65 6.99
N SER A 250 -16.68 -11.80 8.02
CA SER A 250 -17.37 -10.51 7.93
C SER A 250 -16.41 -9.39 7.58
N GLN A 251 -16.82 -8.55 6.62
CA GLN A 251 -16.00 -7.48 6.08
C GLN A 251 -15.48 -6.53 7.17
N GLY A 252 -14.15 -6.37 7.23
CA GLY A 252 -13.48 -5.44 8.15
C GLY A 252 -13.45 -5.83 9.63
N ASN A 253 -14.08 -6.93 10.04
CA ASN A 253 -14.16 -7.31 11.45
C ASN A 253 -12.83 -7.77 12.05
N TRP A 254 -11.94 -8.37 11.26
CA TRP A 254 -10.62 -8.80 11.71
C TRP A 254 -9.57 -7.71 11.50
N TYR A 255 -9.47 -7.17 10.28
CA TYR A 255 -8.59 -6.07 9.95
C TYR A 255 -9.23 -5.11 8.96
N ASN A 256 -8.91 -3.83 9.13
CA ASN A 256 -9.25 -2.75 8.24
C ASN A 256 -8.17 -1.67 8.40
N TYR A 257 -7.23 -1.61 7.46
CA TYR A 257 -6.08 -0.72 7.56
C TYR A 257 -6.46 0.76 7.38
N GLN A 258 -7.59 1.05 6.72
CA GLN A 258 -8.11 2.41 6.56
C GLN A 258 -8.55 2.96 7.92
N ASN A 259 -9.06 2.08 8.78
CA ASN A 259 -9.44 2.36 10.17
C ASN A 259 -8.30 2.10 11.16
N LYS A 260 -7.06 1.94 10.68
CA LYS A 260 -5.87 1.67 11.51
C LYS A 260 -6.02 0.41 12.40
N GLN A 261 -6.80 -0.55 11.94
CA GLN A 261 -6.98 -1.85 12.59
C GLN A 261 -6.15 -2.89 11.84
N TRP A 262 -4.93 -3.15 12.34
CA TRP A 262 -4.02 -4.12 11.72
C TRP A 262 -4.39 -5.54 12.09
N ALA A 263 -4.11 -6.49 11.20
CA ALA A 263 -4.43 -7.90 11.46
C ALA A 263 -3.55 -8.47 12.56
N ASN A 264 -4.15 -9.08 13.58
CA ASN A 264 -3.43 -9.79 14.63
C ASN A 264 -3.73 -11.29 14.61
N ALA A 265 -2.76 -12.06 15.05
CA ALA A 265 -2.90 -13.50 15.27
C ALA A 265 -2.08 -13.93 16.49
N VAL A 266 -2.44 -15.07 17.07
CA VAL A 266 -1.70 -15.71 18.17
C VAL A 266 -1.28 -17.12 17.80
N ALA A 267 -0.08 -17.49 18.23
CA ALA A 267 0.29 -18.88 18.41
C ALA A 267 -0.15 -19.34 19.81
N VAL A 268 -0.69 -20.55 19.90
CA VAL A 268 -1.20 -21.14 21.14
C VAL A 268 -0.57 -22.50 21.39
N THR A 269 -0.67 -23.00 22.63
CA THR A 269 -0.18 -24.33 22.99
C THR A 269 -0.76 -25.44 22.10
N SER A 270 -0.02 -26.54 21.94
CA SER A 270 -0.49 -27.70 21.17
C SER A 270 -1.79 -28.29 21.72
N ALA A 271 -1.99 -28.25 23.04
CA ALA A 271 -3.17 -28.78 23.71
C ALA A 271 -4.46 -28.00 23.36
N THR A 272 -4.36 -26.70 23.09
CA THR A 272 -5.53 -25.82 22.87
C THR A 272 -5.72 -25.38 21.43
N ARG A 273 -4.73 -25.62 20.55
CA ARG A 273 -4.74 -25.18 19.15
C ARG A 273 -5.97 -25.63 18.36
N THR A 274 -6.25 -26.94 18.34
CA THR A 274 -7.40 -27.47 17.59
C THR A 274 -8.73 -26.96 18.14
N THR A 275 -8.82 -26.74 19.45
CA THR A 275 -9.99 -26.11 20.08
C THR A 275 -10.23 -24.73 19.52
N TYR A 276 -9.20 -23.87 19.50
CA TYR A 276 -9.35 -22.50 18.99
C TYR A 276 -9.48 -22.42 17.48
N GLN A 277 -8.88 -23.33 16.71
CA GLN A 277 -9.08 -23.40 15.25
C GLN A 277 -10.57 -23.60 14.90
N ASN A 278 -11.25 -24.48 15.64
CA ASN A 278 -12.65 -24.86 15.40
C ASN A 278 -13.67 -24.00 16.18
N ALA A 279 -13.22 -23.16 17.10
CA ALA A 279 -14.09 -22.31 17.90
C ALA A 279 -14.82 -21.25 17.05
N ALA A 280 -15.99 -20.79 17.52
CA ALA A 280 -16.70 -19.69 16.88
C ALA A 280 -15.96 -18.36 17.07
N ALA A 281 -16.17 -17.42 16.14
CA ALA A 281 -15.69 -16.04 16.31
C ALA A 281 -16.24 -15.44 17.62
N GLY A 282 -15.44 -14.61 18.29
CA GLY A 282 -15.74 -14.07 19.62
C GLY A 282 -15.30 -14.95 20.79
N THR A 283 -14.90 -16.21 20.56
CA THR A 283 -14.36 -17.07 21.63
C THR A 283 -13.12 -16.44 22.25
N VAL A 284 -13.15 -16.23 23.57
CA VAL A 284 -12.04 -15.65 24.33
C VAL A 284 -10.86 -16.63 24.36
N ILE A 285 -9.65 -16.11 24.17
CA ILE A 285 -8.40 -16.86 24.27
C ILE A 285 -7.66 -16.40 25.54
N PRO A 286 -7.56 -17.24 26.57
CA PRO A 286 -6.82 -16.92 27.79
C PRO A 286 -5.33 -16.70 27.51
N GLU A 287 -4.72 -15.72 28.18
CA GLU A 287 -3.29 -15.40 28.06
C GLU A 287 -2.38 -16.59 28.41
N SER A 288 -2.84 -17.51 29.26
CA SER A 288 -2.11 -18.74 29.64
C SER A 288 -1.88 -19.68 28.46
N ASP A 289 -2.74 -19.62 27.44
CA ASP A 289 -2.69 -20.51 26.30
C ASP A 289 -1.86 -19.93 25.16
N VAL A 290 -1.55 -18.64 25.21
CA VAL A 290 -0.83 -17.91 24.16
C VAL A 290 0.67 -18.04 24.35
N LEU A 291 1.35 -18.42 23.26
CA LEU A 291 2.82 -18.50 23.14
C LEU A 291 3.40 -17.25 22.49
N GLY A 292 2.68 -16.62 21.57
CA GLY A 292 3.17 -15.44 20.86
C GLY A 292 2.08 -14.66 20.15
N TYR A 293 2.20 -13.34 20.17
CA TYR A 293 1.36 -12.40 19.43
C TYR A 293 2.07 -11.90 18.18
N TYR A 294 1.36 -11.85 17.07
CA TYR A 294 1.86 -11.36 15.79
C TYR A 294 0.94 -10.29 15.19
N THR A 295 1.53 -9.38 14.44
CA THR A 295 0.83 -8.34 13.69
C THR A 295 1.27 -8.42 12.23
N TYR A 296 0.31 -8.40 11.31
CA TYR A 296 0.61 -8.50 9.89
C TYR A 296 1.01 -7.15 9.30
N ILE A 297 2.00 -7.16 8.42
CA ILE A 297 2.38 -6.04 7.57
C ILE A 297 2.10 -6.47 6.13
N PRO A 298 1.01 -5.96 5.51
CA PRO A 298 0.63 -6.34 4.16
C PRO A 298 1.62 -5.79 3.14
N ARG A 299 1.77 -6.49 2.01
CA ARG A 299 2.60 -6.05 0.90
C ARG A 299 2.07 -4.73 0.34
N TYR A 300 2.99 -3.81 0.09
CA TYR A 300 2.68 -2.53 -0.52
C TYR A 300 3.82 -1.99 -1.37
N GLN A 301 3.45 -1.03 -2.21
CA GLN A 301 4.35 -0.06 -2.81
C GLN A 301 4.32 1.23 -2.02
N TYR A 302 5.41 1.97 -2.06
CA TYR A 302 5.47 3.32 -1.51
C TYR A 302 6.07 4.29 -2.52
N GLN A 303 5.74 5.57 -2.35
CA GLN A 303 6.31 6.62 -3.18
C GLN A 303 7.69 7.03 -2.65
N VAL A 304 8.70 6.95 -3.50
CA VAL A 304 10.11 7.22 -3.15
C VAL A 304 10.41 8.70 -3.37
N CYS A 305 10.55 9.47 -2.29
CA CYS A 305 10.83 10.91 -2.37
C CYS A 305 12.30 11.27 -2.20
N ARG A 306 13.11 10.34 -1.66
CA ARG A 306 14.55 10.50 -1.53
C ARG A 306 15.27 9.15 -1.71
N PRO A 307 15.49 8.73 -2.97
CA PRO A 307 16.16 7.47 -3.29
C PRO A 307 17.57 7.32 -2.71
N ASN A 308 18.37 8.39 -2.72
CA ASN A 308 19.77 8.38 -2.31
C ASN A 308 20.03 9.46 -1.25
N ALA A 309 21.01 9.24 -0.38
CA ALA A 309 21.36 10.21 0.65
C ALA A 309 21.86 11.55 0.06
N SER A 310 22.44 11.52 -1.13
CA SER A 310 22.89 12.70 -1.90
C SER A 310 21.74 13.51 -2.53
N ASP A 311 20.52 12.98 -2.57
CA ASP A 311 19.38 13.69 -3.14
C ASP A 311 18.97 14.87 -2.23
N PRO A 312 18.43 15.97 -2.80
CA PRO A 312 18.10 17.16 -2.04
C PRO A 312 17.02 16.89 -0.98
N ILE A 313 17.18 17.49 0.20
CA ILE A 313 16.19 17.43 1.29
C ILE A 313 15.07 18.46 1.14
N SER A 314 15.27 19.49 0.30
CA SER A 314 14.34 20.60 0.09
C SER A 314 14.25 20.98 -1.39
N GLY A 315 13.15 21.59 -1.80
CA GLY A 315 12.92 21.97 -3.20
C GLY A 315 12.50 20.79 -4.09
N ILE A 316 11.98 19.71 -3.50
CA ILE A 316 11.46 18.57 -4.24
C ILE A 316 10.17 19.00 -4.94
N THR A 317 10.09 18.80 -6.26
CA THR A 317 8.94 19.21 -7.09
C THR A 317 8.08 18.03 -7.57
N ALA A 318 8.48 16.80 -7.22
CA ALA A 318 7.77 15.60 -7.65
C ALA A 318 6.38 15.52 -7.00
N SER A 319 5.35 15.36 -7.83
CA SER A 319 3.96 15.26 -7.36
C SER A 319 3.77 14.12 -6.35
N GLY A 320 3.12 14.42 -5.21
CA GLY A 320 2.90 13.48 -4.11
C GLY A 320 4.02 13.44 -3.07
N CYS A 321 5.21 13.94 -3.38
CA CYS A 321 6.26 14.16 -2.39
C CYS A 321 6.11 15.55 -1.75
N PRO A 322 6.45 15.70 -0.46
CA PRO A 322 6.56 17.03 0.13
C PRO A 322 7.74 17.78 -0.51
N SER A 323 7.66 19.11 -0.52
CA SER A 323 8.75 19.96 -0.99
C SER A 323 9.98 19.93 -0.08
N ASP A 324 9.81 19.45 1.16
CA ASP A 324 10.84 19.34 2.18
C ASP A 324 10.66 18.00 2.93
N VAL A 325 11.73 17.22 3.04
CA VAL A 325 11.77 15.90 3.71
C VAL A 325 12.64 15.91 4.98
N SER A 326 13.02 17.09 5.49
CA SER A 326 13.80 17.22 6.73
C SER A 326 13.03 16.83 7.99
N THR A 327 11.70 16.86 7.92
CA THR A 327 10.79 16.44 9.00
C THR A 327 9.87 15.30 8.55
N PRO A 328 9.34 14.49 9.48
CA PRO A 328 8.38 13.45 9.17
C PRO A 328 7.20 13.92 8.31
N TYR A 329 6.87 13.11 7.32
CA TYR A 329 5.65 13.21 6.53
C TYR A 329 5.03 11.83 6.36
N ASN A 330 3.73 11.77 6.04
CA ASN A 330 3.07 10.49 5.82
C ASN A 330 3.59 9.85 4.53
N PHE A 331 4.17 8.66 4.62
CA PHE A 331 4.52 7.89 3.44
C PHE A 331 3.27 7.54 2.64
N ASN A 332 3.33 7.80 1.33
CA ASN A 332 2.27 7.39 0.42
C ASN A 332 2.39 5.89 0.15
N ILE A 333 1.34 5.14 0.48
CA ILE A 333 1.31 3.68 0.41
C ILE A 333 0.18 3.20 -0.48
N LYS A 334 0.50 2.18 -1.28
CA LYS A 334 -0.40 1.47 -2.19
C LYS A 334 -0.29 -0.03 -1.93
N PHE A 335 -1.30 -0.63 -1.29
CA PHE A 335 -1.33 -2.08 -1.08
C PHE A 335 -1.34 -2.85 -2.40
N GLN A 336 -0.75 -4.03 -2.41
CA GLN A 336 -0.73 -4.90 -3.58
C GLN A 336 -0.61 -6.36 -3.14
N THR A 337 -0.91 -7.26 -4.06
CA THR A 337 -0.72 -8.71 -3.90
C THR A 337 0.64 -9.16 -4.44
N ALA A 338 1.07 -10.38 -4.10
CA ALA A 338 2.32 -10.98 -4.54
C ALA A 338 2.42 -11.15 -6.06
N SER A 339 1.28 -11.31 -6.75
CA SER A 339 1.21 -11.38 -8.22
C SER A 339 1.41 -10.01 -8.91
N GLN A 340 1.29 -8.92 -8.15
CA GLN A 340 1.51 -7.57 -8.62
C GLN A 340 2.96 -7.16 -8.29
N THR A 341 3.86 -7.38 -9.25
CA THR A 341 5.23 -6.90 -9.18
C THR A 341 5.37 -5.62 -10.01
N THR A 342 5.77 -4.52 -9.39
CA THR A 342 6.15 -3.31 -10.14
C THR A 342 7.54 -3.47 -10.74
N ALA A 343 7.71 -3.01 -11.97
CA ALA A 343 9.02 -2.94 -12.63
C ALA A 343 9.95 -1.85 -12.05
N TYR A 344 9.46 -1.04 -11.11
CA TYR A 344 10.17 0.16 -10.68
C TYR A 344 11.20 -0.14 -9.58
N ASN A 345 12.41 0.36 -9.81
CA ASN A 345 13.64 0.05 -9.09
C ASN A 345 14.06 1.13 -8.09
N GLY A 346 13.18 2.04 -7.70
CA GLY A 346 13.43 2.99 -6.60
C GLY A 346 14.31 4.20 -6.89
N THR A 347 14.81 4.38 -8.12
CA THR A 347 15.88 5.36 -8.41
C THR A 347 15.42 6.77 -8.81
N THR A 348 14.11 6.98 -8.99
CA THR A 348 13.53 8.25 -9.46
C THR A 348 12.68 8.92 -8.39
N ILE A 349 13.02 10.15 -7.99
CA ILE A 349 12.20 10.94 -7.05
C ILE A 349 10.75 11.03 -7.56
N GLY A 350 9.79 10.67 -6.70
CA GLY A 350 8.36 10.62 -7.00
C GLY A 350 7.85 9.29 -7.58
N GLY A 351 8.75 8.34 -7.89
CA GLY A 351 8.37 7.01 -8.40
C GLY A 351 7.82 6.08 -7.31
N TRP A 352 7.27 4.93 -7.72
CA TRP A 352 6.59 3.97 -6.83
C TRP A 352 7.30 2.63 -6.79
N ALA A 353 7.86 2.23 -5.65
CA ALA A 353 8.59 0.97 -5.49
C ALA A 353 7.86 0.00 -4.58
N THR A 354 7.89 -1.29 -4.93
CA THR A 354 7.56 -2.36 -3.98
C THR A 354 8.59 -2.34 -2.86
N HIS A 355 8.13 -2.41 -1.61
CA HIS A 355 9.04 -2.43 -0.47
C HIS A 355 9.89 -3.72 -0.45
N PRO A 356 11.22 -3.64 -0.23
CA PRO A 356 12.12 -4.79 -0.33
C PRO A 356 11.84 -5.92 0.67
N ALA A 357 11.21 -5.61 1.81
CA ALA A 357 10.78 -6.61 2.80
C ALA A 357 9.88 -7.73 2.22
N PHE A 358 9.16 -7.43 1.14
CA PHE A 358 8.19 -8.38 0.56
C PHE A 358 8.80 -9.27 -0.54
N THR A 359 10.13 -9.31 -0.64
CA THR A 359 10.87 -10.31 -1.42
C THR A 359 11.79 -11.07 -0.48
N PHE A 360 11.57 -12.38 -0.33
CA PHE A 360 12.38 -13.24 0.52
C PHE A 360 13.11 -14.30 -0.30
N GLY A 361 14.40 -14.07 -0.54
CA GLY A 361 15.13 -14.80 -1.56
C GLY A 361 14.54 -14.49 -2.93
N THR A 362 13.96 -15.49 -3.59
CA THR A 362 13.25 -15.34 -4.87
C THR A 362 11.73 -15.26 -4.70
N THR A 363 11.20 -15.49 -3.50
CA THR A 363 9.76 -15.57 -3.25
C THR A 363 9.16 -14.18 -3.03
N GLN A 364 8.10 -13.86 -3.78
CA GLN A 364 7.29 -12.67 -3.58
C GLN A 364 6.23 -12.94 -2.50
N LEU A 365 6.27 -12.17 -1.42
CA LEU A 365 5.37 -12.35 -0.28
C LEU A 365 4.17 -11.41 -0.39
N ASN A 366 2.96 -11.85 0.01
CA ASN A 366 1.80 -10.97 0.21
C ASN A 366 1.91 -10.08 1.45
N GLY A 367 2.92 -10.32 2.31
CA GLY A 367 3.19 -9.58 3.52
C GLY A 367 4.04 -10.40 4.48
N ILE A 368 4.28 -9.85 5.68
CA ILE A 368 5.05 -10.52 6.74
C ILE A 368 4.31 -10.43 8.07
N TRP A 369 4.44 -11.46 8.91
CA TRP A 369 3.99 -11.41 10.30
C TRP A 369 5.12 -10.97 11.20
N VAL A 370 4.94 -9.89 11.94
CA VAL A 370 5.94 -9.34 12.85
C VAL A 370 5.50 -9.62 14.28
N GLY A 371 6.43 -10.07 15.14
CA GLY A 371 6.16 -10.20 16.57
C GLY A 371 5.59 -8.90 17.12
N LYS A 372 4.42 -8.96 17.75
CA LYS A 372 3.68 -7.77 18.22
C LYS A 372 4.43 -7.03 19.33
N TYR A 373 5.11 -7.79 20.18
CA TYR A 373 6.00 -7.30 21.24
C TYR A 373 7.43 -7.68 20.88
N GLN A 374 8.42 -7.09 21.55
CA GLN A 374 9.78 -7.60 21.47
C GLN A 374 9.82 -9.08 21.91
N THR A 375 10.72 -9.89 21.32
CA THR A 375 10.95 -11.26 21.81
C THR A 375 11.29 -11.20 23.29
N SER A 376 10.56 -11.97 24.08
CA SER A 376 10.48 -11.83 25.52
C SER A 376 10.81 -13.14 26.22
N THR A 377 11.15 -13.04 27.49
CA THR A 377 11.47 -14.17 28.36
C THR A 377 10.93 -13.91 29.76
N THR A 378 10.89 -14.95 30.58
CA THR A 378 10.66 -14.78 32.02
C THR A 378 11.84 -14.04 32.63
N HIS A 379 11.60 -13.24 33.68
CA HIS A 379 12.70 -12.58 34.37
C HIS A 379 13.70 -13.61 34.88
N LEU A 380 14.96 -13.48 34.47
CA LEU A 380 16.05 -14.26 35.05
C LEU A 380 16.79 -13.35 36.02
N THR A 381 16.55 -13.52 37.31
CA THR A 381 17.44 -12.97 38.34
C THR A 381 18.73 -13.79 38.34
N ASN A 382 19.90 -13.16 38.23
CA ASN A 382 21.17 -13.84 38.43
C ASN A 382 21.16 -14.56 39.80
N SER A 383 21.40 -15.87 39.79
CA SER A 383 21.48 -16.72 40.99
C SER A 383 22.58 -16.30 41.97
N ALA A 384 23.57 -15.52 41.52
CA ALA A 384 24.79 -15.16 42.25
C ALA A 384 24.79 -13.73 42.84
N GLY A 385 23.68 -13.00 42.78
CA GLY A 385 23.49 -11.78 43.56
C GLY A 385 24.14 -10.48 43.03
N TYR A 386 25.08 -10.52 42.08
CA TYR A 386 25.59 -9.32 41.38
C TYR A 386 26.16 -9.74 40.01
N GLY A 387 25.68 -9.13 38.91
CA GLY A 387 26.23 -9.29 37.54
C GLY A 387 25.23 -9.77 36.49
N ALA A 388 25.50 -9.42 35.23
CA ALA A 388 24.70 -9.84 34.08
C ALA A 388 24.58 -11.36 33.97
N PRO A 389 23.40 -11.90 33.66
CA PRO A 389 23.27 -13.32 33.36
C PRO A 389 24.18 -13.64 32.17
N ALA A 390 24.94 -14.73 32.27
CA ALA A 390 25.78 -15.16 31.18
C ALA A 390 24.90 -15.54 29.99
N GLU A 391 25.42 -15.42 28.76
CA GLU A 391 24.70 -15.86 27.56
C GLU A 391 24.26 -17.34 27.64
N ALA A 392 25.03 -18.16 28.37
CA ALA A 392 24.67 -19.55 28.66
C ALA A 392 23.35 -19.68 29.44
N ASP A 393 23.06 -18.77 30.39
CA ASP A 393 21.82 -18.78 31.18
C ASP A 393 20.61 -18.45 30.31
N ARG A 394 20.76 -17.49 29.39
CA ARG A 394 19.72 -17.15 28.40
C ARG A 394 19.48 -18.30 27.44
N THR A 395 20.56 -18.93 26.97
CA THR A 395 20.49 -20.11 26.09
C THR A 395 19.76 -21.27 26.78
N ALA A 396 20.05 -21.53 28.05
CA ALA A 396 19.35 -22.54 28.85
C ALA A 396 17.86 -22.19 29.05
N SER A 397 17.54 -20.92 29.29
CA SER A 397 16.16 -20.44 29.40
C SER A 397 15.36 -20.66 28.11
N VAL A 398 15.95 -20.33 26.95
CA VAL A 398 15.36 -20.60 25.63
C VAL A 398 15.16 -22.12 25.43
N ALA A 399 16.15 -22.94 25.76
CA ALA A 399 16.05 -24.40 25.66
C ALA A 399 14.95 -24.99 26.55
N ALA A 400 14.65 -24.34 27.68
CA ALA A 400 13.55 -24.69 28.58
C ALA A 400 12.17 -24.19 28.10
N GLY A 401 12.09 -23.48 26.97
CA GLY A 401 10.83 -22.96 26.41
C GLY A 401 10.46 -21.55 26.89
N ASN A 402 11.32 -20.86 27.62
CA ASN A 402 11.06 -19.51 28.15
C ASN A 402 11.47 -18.41 27.16
N ALA A 403 11.02 -18.55 25.90
CA ALA A 403 11.12 -17.50 24.89
C ALA A 403 9.81 -17.40 24.13
N PHE A 404 9.22 -16.21 24.12
CA PHE A 404 7.86 -15.97 23.63
C PHE A 404 7.73 -14.54 23.08
N ILE A 405 6.53 -14.16 22.63
CA ILE A 405 6.21 -12.82 22.15
C ILE A 405 4.94 -12.34 22.84
N LYS A 406 5.07 -11.84 24.08
CA LYS A 406 3.91 -11.55 24.94
C LYS A 406 4.06 -10.17 25.61
N PRO A 407 2.96 -9.49 25.94
CA PRO A 407 3.00 -8.29 26.76
C PRO A 407 3.33 -8.64 28.21
N ASN A 408 3.72 -7.63 29.00
CA ASN A 408 3.95 -7.77 30.44
C ASN A 408 5.08 -8.76 30.78
N GLN A 409 6.07 -8.87 29.91
CA GLN A 409 7.25 -9.73 30.05
C GLN A 409 8.53 -8.92 30.01
N TYR A 410 9.66 -9.54 30.27
CA TYR A 410 10.96 -8.91 30.08
C TYR A 410 11.44 -9.13 28.66
N GLY A 411 12.04 -8.11 28.05
CA GLY A 411 12.69 -8.26 26.75
C GLY A 411 13.86 -9.25 26.85
N LEU A 412 13.91 -10.21 25.91
CA LEU A 412 15.05 -11.12 25.82
C LEU A 412 16.27 -10.36 25.28
N GLN A 413 17.37 -10.46 26.02
CA GLN A 413 18.66 -9.82 25.79
C GLN A 413 19.80 -10.75 26.21
N TRP A 414 21.06 -10.31 26.11
CA TRP A 414 22.25 -11.11 26.43
C TRP A 414 22.41 -12.36 25.55
N GLN A 415 22.20 -12.18 24.25
CA GLN A 415 22.51 -13.16 23.22
C GLN A 415 23.28 -12.47 22.11
N THR A 416 24.31 -13.10 21.57
CA THR A 416 24.93 -12.69 20.32
C THR A 416 23.92 -12.75 19.18
N VAL A 417 24.19 -12.06 18.07
CA VAL A 417 23.30 -12.07 16.91
C VAL A 417 23.03 -13.50 16.40
N SER A 418 24.01 -14.40 16.43
CA SER A 418 23.80 -15.79 16.00
C SER A 418 22.83 -16.55 16.90
N ASN A 419 22.88 -16.34 18.22
CA ASN A 419 21.96 -16.96 19.17
C ASN A 419 20.56 -16.34 19.12
N GLN A 420 20.46 -15.03 18.87
CA GLN A 420 19.16 -14.37 18.60
C GLN A 420 18.51 -14.93 17.33
N PHE A 421 19.28 -15.09 16.26
CA PHE A 421 18.82 -15.72 15.02
C PHE A 421 18.37 -17.18 15.24
N ALA A 422 19.16 -17.98 15.97
CA ALA A 422 18.79 -19.36 16.31
C ALA A 422 17.53 -19.43 17.17
N THR A 423 17.37 -18.49 18.12
CA THR A 423 16.15 -18.40 18.94
C THR A 423 14.93 -18.06 18.08
N ALA A 424 15.05 -17.13 17.12
CA ALA A 424 13.95 -16.82 16.21
C ALA A 424 13.54 -18.01 15.32
N GLN A 425 14.52 -18.81 14.85
CA GLN A 425 14.27 -20.03 14.08
C GLN A 425 13.58 -21.12 14.92
N SER A 426 13.90 -21.19 16.22
CA SER A 426 13.33 -22.22 17.11
C SER A 426 11.81 -22.19 17.20
N PHE A 427 11.17 -21.05 16.92
CA PHE A 427 9.70 -20.91 16.97
C PHE A 427 8.99 -21.73 15.87
N ALA A 428 9.69 -22.08 14.78
CA ALA A 428 9.19 -22.94 13.71
C ALA A 428 9.78 -24.37 13.75
N ASP A 429 10.68 -24.67 14.69
CA ASP A 429 11.35 -25.96 14.80
C ASP A 429 10.62 -26.87 15.81
N ASN A 430 9.97 -27.92 15.31
CA ASN A 430 9.18 -28.85 16.11
C ASN A 430 9.99 -29.69 17.12
N THR A 431 11.32 -29.61 17.09
CA THR A 431 12.21 -30.25 18.06
C THR A 431 12.55 -29.35 19.24
N LYS A 432 12.13 -28.08 19.22
CA LYS A 432 12.45 -27.08 20.24
C LYS A 432 11.26 -26.86 21.19
N ALA A 433 11.56 -26.57 22.46
CA ALA A 433 10.54 -26.28 23.47
C ALA A 433 9.75 -25.00 23.19
N THR A 434 10.32 -24.08 22.42
CA THR A 434 9.73 -22.81 21.98
C THR A 434 8.83 -22.93 20.75
N TYR A 435 8.66 -24.14 20.21
CA TYR A 435 7.90 -24.39 19.01
C TYR A 435 6.46 -23.88 19.10
N GLN A 436 6.04 -23.12 18.09
CA GLN A 436 4.75 -22.44 18.07
C GLN A 436 3.69 -23.16 17.23
N GLY A 437 3.98 -24.36 16.73
CA GLY A 437 3.04 -25.13 15.90
C GLY A 437 3.11 -24.81 14.41
N LEU A 438 4.02 -23.94 13.99
CA LEU A 438 4.18 -23.52 12.59
C LEU A 438 4.68 -24.68 11.72
N SER A 439 4.37 -24.64 10.42
CA SER A 439 4.90 -25.62 9.49
C SER A 439 6.11 -25.06 8.74
N ALA A 440 7.30 -25.63 8.99
CA ALA A 440 8.54 -25.24 8.30
C ALA A 440 8.50 -25.47 6.77
N SER A 441 7.52 -26.23 6.26
CA SER A 441 7.30 -26.41 4.82
C SER A 441 6.57 -25.23 4.17
N THR A 442 5.88 -24.39 4.96
CA THR A 442 5.07 -23.27 4.46
C THR A 442 5.42 -21.94 5.11
N THR A 443 6.13 -21.94 6.22
CA THR A 443 6.39 -20.76 7.05
C THR A 443 7.84 -20.77 7.53
N ASP A 444 8.56 -19.68 7.25
CA ASP A 444 9.86 -19.39 7.84
C ASP A 444 9.68 -18.49 9.06
N SER A 445 10.42 -18.77 10.13
CA SER A 445 10.52 -17.91 11.32
C SER A 445 11.96 -17.46 11.46
N ARG A 446 12.18 -16.15 11.54
CA ARG A 446 13.52 -15.57 11.49
C ARG A 446 13.61 -14.31 12.31
N MET A 447 14.83 -13.89 12.57
CA MET A 447 15.09 -12.57 13.13
C MET A 447 14.77 -11.50 12.08
N MET A 448 14.25 -10.36 12.54
CA MET A 448 13.90 -9.21 11.72
C MET A 448 15.11 -8.70 10.92
N LYS A 449 14.93 -8.42 9.63
CA LYS A 449 15.90 -7.69 8.80
C LYS A 449 15.68 -6.18 8.90
N ASN A 450 16.65 -5.39 8.47
CA ASN A 450 16.50 -3.93 8.48
C ASN A 450 15.41 -3.46 7.50
N SER A 451 15.26 -4.16 6.38
CA SER A 451 14.16 -3.99 5.43
C SER A 451 12.79 -4.30 6.03
N ASP A 452 12.65 -5.29 6.92
CA ASP A 452 11.38 -5.52 7.61
C ASP A 452 11.05 -4.40 8.59
N TRP A 453 12.06 -3.90 9.32
CA TRP A 453 11.90 -2.74 10.20
C TRP A 453 11.43 -1.51 9.42
N GLY A 454 12.04 -1.25 8.26
CA GLY A 454 11.61 -0.22 7.32
C GLY A 454 10.14 -0.41 6.93
N ALA A 455 9.73 -1.64 6.62
CA ALA A 455 8.33 -1.89 6.23
C ALA A 455 7.33 -1.52 7.34
N VAL A 456 7.66 -1.88 8.58
CA VAL A 456 6.84 -1.48 9.74
C VAL A 456 6.84 0.03 9.90
N THR A 457 8.00 0.68 9.78
CA THR A 457 8.19 2.12 9.98
C THR A 457 7.40 2.95 8.97
N TYR A 458 7.44 2.57 7.69
CA TYR A 458 6.71 3.26 6.62
C TYR A 458 5.20 3.11 6.81
N LEU A 459 4.71 1.90 7.12
CA LEU A 459 3.28 1.69 7.38
C LEU A 459 2.81 2.45 8.63
N THR A 460 3.61 2.46 9.69
CA THR A 460 3.37 3.23 10.92
C THR A 460 3.26 4.72 10.63
N THR A 461 4.19 5.25 9.84
CA THR A 461 4.28 6.67 9.46
C THR A 461 3.49 6.95 8.18
N SER A 462 2.31 6.35 8.06
CA SER A 462 1.38 6.57 6.95
C SER A 462 -0.03 6.82 7.49
N ILE A 463 -0.98 7.09 6.60
CA ILE A 463 -2.39 7.21 6.97
C ILE A 463 -2.98 5.92 7.56
N TYR A 464 -2.36 4.77 7.31
CA TYR A 464 -2.81 3.46 7.80
C TYR A 464 -2.26 3.11 9.19
N GLY A 465 -1.33 3.92 9.72
CA GLY A 465 -0.74 3.76 11.05
C GLY A 465 -0.97 4.99 11.94
N LYS A 466 -0.09 5.22 12.92
CA LYS A 466 -0.14 6.38 13.80
C LYS A 466 0.01 7.71 13.02
N GLY A 467 0.80 7.68 11.94
CA GLY A 467 1.05 8.80 11.04
C GLY A 467 2.14 9.75 11.53
N ALA A 468 2.68 10.57 10.63
CA ALA A 468 3.83 11.44 10.89
C ALA A 468 3.59 12.54 11.93
N ALA A 469 2.32 12.96 12.13
CA ALA A 469 1.98 14.01 13.08
C ALA A 469 2.02 13.55 14.55
N MET A 470 2.03 12.24 14.79
CA MET A 470 1.94 11.65 16.13
C MET A 470 3.04 10.60 16.29
N PRO A 471 4.19 10.96 16.90
CA PRO A 471 5.27 10.02 17.18
C PRO A 471 4.78 8.82 18.01
N VAL A 472 5.41 7.66 17.84
CA VAL A 472 5.18 6.50 18.73
C VAL A 472 5.84 6.80 20.08
N ASP A 473 5.12 6.55 21.17
CA ASP A 473 5.64 6.82 22.51
C ASP A 473 6.73 5.81 22.88
N ILE A 474 7.70 6.25 23.68
CA ILE A 474 8.79 5.39 24.12
C ILE A 474 8.31 4.37 25.14
N ASN A 475 8.73 3.11 25.01
CA ASN A 475 8.76 2.19 26.13
C ASN A 475 9.91 2.62 27.05
N ASN A 476 9.60 3.44 28.05
CA ASN A 476 10.57 3.91 29.04
C ASN A 476 10.71 2.97 30.26
N CYS A 477 10.17 1.75 30.20
CA CYS A 477 10.21 0.83 31.33
C CYS A 477 11.51 0.04 31.34
N TYR A 478 12.30 0.21 32.40
CA TYR A 478 13.50 -0.58 32.65
C TYR A 478 13.47 -1.16 34.05
N ASN A 479 14.14 -2.29 34.23
CA ASN A 479 14.39 -2.87 35.55
C ASN A 479 15.82 -2.56 35.96
N GLN A 480 15.98 -1.71 36.98
CA GLN A 480 17.31 -1.41 37.52
C GLN A 480 17.87 -2.63 38.22
N GLN A 481 19.00 -3.10 37.69
CA GLN A 481 19.92 -3.92 38.45
C GLN A 481 20.93 -3.03 39.17
N THR A 482 21.79 -3.62 40.00
CA THR A 482 22.70 -2.89 40.89
C THR A 482 23.68 -1.95 40.18
N ASN A 483 23.92 -2.16 38.87
CA ASN A 483 24.75 -1.32 38.02
C ASN A 483 24.08 -1.07 36.66
N TRP A 484 24.40 0.06 36.03
CA TRP A 484 23.81 0.48 34.76
C TRP A 484 24.06 -0.49 33.59
N TRP A 485 25.24 -1.12 33.52
CA TRP A 485 25.58 -2.09 32.48
C TRP A 485 24.90 -3.47 32.66
N ASP A 486 24.07 -3.64 33.69
CA ASP A 486 23.38 -4.89 34.04
C ASP A 486 21.84 -4.75 33.98
N SER A 487 21.33 -3.53 33.79
CA SER A 487 19.88 -3.27 33.79
C SER A 487 19.16 -3.97 32.62
N ASP A 488 17.97 -4.50 32.86
CA ASP A 488 17.07 -4.93 31.77
C ASP A 488 16.32 -3.69 31.24
N TYR A 489 16.72 -3.19 30.07
CA TYR A 489 16.17 -1.95 29.51
C TYR A 489 14.75 -2.11 28.93
N ASN A 490 14.27 -3.33 28.77
CA ASN A 490 12.86 -3.62 28.55
C ASN A 490 12.33 -4.41 29.75
N GLY A 491 12.07 -3.69 30.84
CA GLY A 491 11.52 -4.25 32.08
C GLY A 491 10.06 -4.70 31.95
N ARG A 492 9.37 -4.26 30.87
CA ARG A 492 8.00 -4.65 30.55
C ARG A 492 7.68 -4.41 29.08
N THR A 493 7.54 -5.49 28.33
CA THR A 493 7.06 -5.45 26.94
C THR A 493 5.64 -4.93 26.85
N GLY A 494 5.35 -4.14 25.83
CA GLY A 494 4.05 -3.51 25.63
C GLY A 494 3.82 -2.29 26.52
N TRP A 495 4.85 -1.73 27.13
CA TRP A 495 4.73 -0.53 27.96
C TRP A 495 4.82 0.76 27.13
N GLY A 496 4.05 1.78 27.50
CA GLY A 496 4.13 3.13 26.94
C GLY A 496 4.38 4.20 27.99
N GLY A 497 5.39 5.03 27.76
CA GLY A 497 5.82 6.11 28.65
C GLY A 497 4.94 7.36 28.63
N GLY A 498 3.94 7.41 27.74
CA GLY A 498 2.99 8.53 27.60
C GLY A 498 3.48 9.72 26.77
N SER A 499 4.72 9.68 26.30
CA SER A 499 5.24 10.54 25.24
C SER A 499 6.39 9.84 24.52
N SER A 500 6.81 10.36 23.37
CA SER A 500 7.99 9.86 22.65
C SER A 500 9.33 10.22 23.28
N SER A 501 9.33 11.04 24.34
CA SER A 501 10.53 11.54 25.02
C SER A 501 10.50 11.32 26.53
N ALA A 502 9.62 10.44 27.02
CA ALA A 502 9.50 10.14 28.44
C ALA A 502 10.83 9.61 29.00
N GLY A 503 11.24 10.12 30.17
CA GLY A 503 12.43 9.63 30.86
C GLY A 503 12.21 8.23 31.44
N GLY A 504 13.29 7.47 31.62
CA GLY A 504 13.24 6.10 32.14
C GLY A 504 12.47 5.96 33.46
N THR A 505 11.69 4.89 33.61
CA THR A 505 10.98 4.54 34.85
C THR A 505 11.18 3.08 35.25
N THR A 506 11.31 2.82 36.55
CA THR A 506 11.23 1.49 37.15
C THR A 506 9.84 1.20 37.72
N ALA A 507 8.97 2.21 37.82
CA ALA A 507 7.60 2.12 38.30
C ALA A 507 6.67 1.62 37.20
N CYS A 508 6.98 0.45 36.65
CA CYS A 508 6.27 -0.20 35.55
C CYS A 508 6.06 -1.70 35.78
N ALA A 509 6.46 -2.25 36.93
CA ALA A 509 6.27 -3.65 37.25
C ALA A 509 4.77 -4.04 37.24
N VAL A 510 4.47 -5.22 36.70
CA VAL A 510 3.10 -5.75 36.57
C VAL A 510 2.39 -5.76 37.92
N GLY A 511 1.18 -5.20 37.97
CA GLY A 511 0.35 -5.15 39.17
C GLY A 511 0.76 -4.09 40.21
N THR A 512 1.83 -3.32 39.95
CA THR A 512 2.19 -2.14 40.77
C THR A 512 1.71 -0.85 40.13
N ASN A 513 2.06 -0.66 38.86
CA ASN A 513 1.61 0.42 38.01
C ASN A 513 1.31 -0.15 36.63
N ASP A 514 0.06 -0.08 36.21
CA ASP A 514 -0.39 -0.55 34.91
C ASP A 514 -0.80 0.61 33.99
N THR A 515 -0.53 1.87 34.36
CA THR A 515 -0.94 3.03 33.54
C THR A 515 -0.32 3.00 32.16
N GLY A 516 0.89 2.46 32.00
CA GLY A 516 1.56 2.31 30.71
C GLY A 516 1.32 0.96 30.03
N ALA A 517 0.52 0.04 30.60
CA ALA A 517 0.31 -1.28 30.02
C ALA A 517 -0.40 -1.20 28.65
N TYR A 518 -0.07 -2.10 27.72
CA TYR A 518 -0.45 -2.03 26.30
C TYR A 518 -1.93 -1.71 26.02
N GLN A 519 -2.83 -2.18 26.88
CA GLN A 519 -4.27 -2.02 26.72
C GLN A 519 -4.80 -0.65 27.14
N THR A 520 -4.05 0.09 27.94
CA THR A 520 -4.46 1.41 28.46
C THR A 520 -4.32 2.49 27.39
N THR A 521 -4.97 3.64 27.60
CA THR A 521 -4.83 4.79 26.69
C THR A 521 -3.38 5.26 26.55
N GLN A 522 -2.63 5.32 27.65
CA GLN A 522 -1.21 5.70 27.61
C GLN A 522 -0.36 4.60 26.95
N GLY A 523 -0.58 3.33 27.29
CA GLY A 523 0.15 2.22 26.66
C GLY A 523 -0.06 2.14 25.15
N GLN A 524 -1.29 2.36 24.67
CA GLN A 524 -1.61 2.42 23.23
C GLN A 524 -0.83 3.53 22.49
N GLY A 525 -0.30 4.52 23.20
CA GLY A 525 0.63 5.51 22.64
C GLY A 525 1.92 4.90 22.09
N ALA A 526 2.41 3.79 22.67
CA ALA A 526 3.58 3.06 22.18
C ALA A 526 3.28 2.07 21.05
N SER A 527 2.01 1.99 20.61
CA SER A 527 1.60 1.17 19.47
C SER A 527 1.79 1.89 18.14
N THR A 528 2.25 1.17 17.11
CA THR A 528 2.37 1.68 15.74
C THR A 528 1.06 2.16 15.10
N THR A 529 -0.10 1.80 15.65
CA THR A 529 -1.41 2.27 15.18
C THR A 529 -2.04 3.33 16.08
N GLY A 530 -1.48 3.55 17.27
CA GLY A 530 -2.15 4.30 18.34
C GLY A 530 -3.33 3.57 18.99
N ASN A 531 -3.47 2.26 18.75
CA ASN A 531 -4.48 1.40 19.38
C ASN A 531 -3.93 -0.02 19.65
N THR A 532 -4.75 -0.93 20.20
CA THR A 532 -4.29 -2.28 20.55
C THR A 532 -3.89 -3.16 19.36
N SER A 533 -4.17 -2.79 18.11
CA SER A 533 -3.87 -3.65 16.94
C SER A 533 -2.42 -3.57 16.43
N GLY A 534 -1.71 -2.46 16.69
CA GLY A 534 -0.35 -2.23 16.22
C GLY A 534 0.73 -3.00 17.00
N ILE A 535 1.99 -2.74 16.62
CA ILE A 535 3.20 -3.32 17.19
C ILE A 535 3.70 -2.42 18.31
N TYR A 536 4.18 -3.01 19.40
CA TYR A 536 4.76 -2.34 20.56
C TYR A 536 6.27 -2.59 20.62
N ASP A 537 6.97 -1.83 21.47
CA ASP A 537 8.42 -1.95 21.71
C ASP A 537 9.26 -1.67 20.45
N MET A 538 8.76 -0.82 19.55
CA MET A 538 9.52 -0.32 18.39
C MET A 538 10.31 0.95 18.72
N VAL A 539 9.95 1.61 19.83
CA VAL A 539 10.59 2.84 20.34
C VAL A 539 10.86 2.62 21.82
N GLY A 540 12.12 2.65 22.23
CA GLY A 540 12.52 2.32 23.61
C GLY A 540 12.44 0.83 23.95
N GLY A 541 12.61 0.50 25.23
CA GLY A 541 12.85 -0.87 25.68
C GLY A 541 14.31 -1.25 25.46
N ASN A 542 14.56 -2.28 24.65
CA ASN A 542 15.91 -2.62 24.21
C ASN A 542 16.14 -2.05 22.80
N TRP A 543 17.39 -1.69 22.50
CA TRP A 543 17.85 -1.73 21.11
C TRP A 543 17.55 -3.10 20.51
N LEU A 544 17.11 -3.15 19.26
CA LEU A 544 16.92 -4.42 18.57
C LEU A 544 18.01 -4.60 17.53
N TYR A 545 18.83 -5.64 17.68
CA TYR A 545 19.59 -6.11 16.53
C TYR A 545 18.60 -6.49 15.43
N VAL A 546 18.96 -6.09 14.21
CA VAL A 546 18.34 -6.60 13.00
C VAL A 546 19.40 -7.39 12.24
N MET A 547 18.97 -8.34 11.42
CA MET A 547 19.86 -9.10 10.54
C MET A 547 20.34 -8.18 9.40
N ALA A 548 21.22 -7.24 9.72
CA ALA A 548 21.87 -6.38 8.76
C ALA A 548 23.28 -6.01 9.22
N ARG A 549 24.24 -6.10 8.30
CA ARG A 549 25.66 -5.98 8.63
C ARG A 549 26.50 -5.32 7.55
N LEU A 550 27.58 -4.68 7.96
CA LEU A 550 28.70 -4.33 7.10
C LEU A 550 29.42 -5.61 6.65
N ALA A 551 29.69 -5.76 5.37
CA ALA A 551 30.47 -6.86 4.85
C ALA A 551 31.98 -6.65 5.12
N ASN A 552 32.67 -7.69 5.56
CA ASN A 552 34.13 -7.72 5.61
C ASN A 552 34.73 -8.07 4.24
N ASP A 553 34.37 -7.29 3.23
CA ASP A 553 34.80 -7.48 1.83
C ASP A 553 35.77 -6.38 1.36
N ASN A 554 36.11 -5.44 2.25
CA ASN A 554 37.08 -4.39 1.99
C ASN A 554 38.41 -4.71 2.72
N ALA A 555 39.50 -4.79 1.96
CA ALA A 555 40.82 -5.08 2.51
C ALA A 555 41.29 -4.05 3.55
N SER A 556 40.78 -2.82 3.50
CA SER A 556 41.10 -1.75 4.46
C SER A 556 40.57 -2.03 5.86
N PHE A 557 39.58 -2.92 6.01
CA PHE A 557 39.02 -3.31 7.31
C PHE A 557 39.86 -4.39 8.01
N ALA A 558 40.86 -4.95 7.33
CA ALA A 558 41.71 -5.98 7.90
C ALA A 558 42.40 -5.49 9.18
N GLY A 559 42.18 -6.19 10.29
CA GLY A 559 42.78 -5.87 11.60
C GLY A 559 41.96 -4.92 12.47
N ILE A 560 40.91 -4.29 11.94
CA ILE A 560 39.97 -3.45 12.71
C ILE A 560 38.54 -4.01 12.73
N TYR A 561 38.21 -4.90 11.79
CA TYR A 561 36.88 -5.52 11.72
C TYR A 561 36.59 -6.41 12.95
N SER A 562 35.69 -5.96 13.81
CA SER A 562 35.32 -6.60 15.09
C SER A 562 33.92 -7.22 15.00
N ASP A 563 33.86 -8.50 14.62
CA ASP A 563 32.59 -9.25 14.54
C ASP A 563 32.49 -10.27 15.67
N ASN A 564 31.73 -9.90 16.68
CA ASN A 564 31.40 -10.72 17.85
C ASN A 564 30.00 -11.32 17.76
N SER A 565 29.42 -11.42 16.56
CA SER A 565 28.09 -12.01 16.32
C SER A 565 27.96 -13.48 16.68
N GLY A 566 29.07 -14.20 16.84
CA GLY A 566 29.09 -15.64 17.09
C GLY A 566 28.72 -16.49 15.88
N PHE A 567 28.66 -15.93 14.66
CA PHE A 567 28.55 -16.74 13.44
C PHE A 567 29.93 -17.30 13.05
N SER A 568 30.05 -18.63 12.94
CA SER A 568 31.19 -19.25 12.24
C SER A 568 31.08 -19.13 10.73
N SER A 569 29.84 -19.03 10.22
CA SER A 569 29.48 -18.81 8.83
C SER A 569 28.12 -18.13 8.78
N MET A 570 27.95 -17.18 7.86
CA MET A 570 26.67 -16.50 7.68
C MET A 570 25.57 -17.47 7.20
N PRO A 571 24.30 -17.27 7.61
CA PRO A 571 23.17 -17.98 7.04
C PRO A 571 22.98 -17.62 5.55
N ALA A 572 21.99 -18.21 4.89
CA ALA A 572 21.67 -17.86 3.50
C ALA A 572 21.36 -16.36 3.35
N SER A 573 21.78 -15.75 2.24
CA SER A 573 21.67 -14.29 2.02
C SER A 573 20.25 -13.72 2.13
N LYS A 574 19.21 -14.54 1.93
CA LYS A 574 17.81 -14.12 2.13
C LYS A 574 17.50 -13.67 3.56
N TYR A 575 18.30 -14.08 4.55
CA TYR A 575 18.08 -13.82 5.98
C TYR A 575 18.64 -12.50 6.48
N PHE A 576 19.43 -11.76 5.69
CA PHE A 576 20.04 -10.52 6.14
C PHE A 576 20.16 -9.48 5.03
N ASP A 577 20.18 -8.20 5.42
CA ASP A 577 20.53 -7.11 4.52
C ASP A 577 22.04 -6.84 4.65
N ASN A 578 22.78 -7.02 3.56
CA ASN A 578 24.25 -6.91 3.56
C ASN A 578 24.68 -5.58 2.97
N TYR A 579 25.52 -4.83 3.68
CA TYR A 579 26.08 -3.58 3.18
C TYR A 579 27.54 -3.79 2.75
N PRO A 580 27.86 -3.68 1.45
CA PRO A 580 29.23 -3.71 0.96
C PRO A 580 30.12 -2.68 1.65
N GLY A 581 31.36 -3.07 1.97
CA GLY A 581 32.32 -2.19 2.65
C GLY A 581 32.68 -0.93 1.86
N ALA A 582 32.63 -1.00 0.52
CA ALA A 582 32.92 0.13 -0.36
C ALA A 582 31.97 1.33 -0.19
N ILE A 583 30.80 1.14 0.45
CA ILE A 583 29.83 2.21 0.70
C ILE A 583 30.33 3.15 1.80
N PHE A 584 31.01 2.64 2.81
CA PHE A 584 31.44 3.39 3.99
C PHE A 584 32.91 3.77 3.94
N THR A 585 33.42 4.03 2.74
CA THR A 585 34.78 4.50 2.52
C THR A 585 34.78 5.73 1.61
N ASP A 586 35.51 6.77 2.01
CA ASP A 586 35.73 7.96 1.18
C ASP A 586 36.66 7.65 -0.01
N THR A 587 36.85 8.65 -0.88
CA THR A 587 37.73 8.53 -2.06
C THR A 587 39.21 8.34 -1.69
N SER A 588 39.59 8.62 -0.44
CA SER A 588 40.94 8.40 0.11
C SER A 588 41.09 7.02 0.76
N GLY A 589 40.03 6.21 0.80
CA GLY A 589 39.99 4.90 1.44
C GLY A 589 39.83 4.95 2.96
N ASN A 590 39.53 6.12 3.54
CA ASN A 590 39.21 6.23 4.96
C ASN A 590 37.76 5.83 5.20
N GLU A 591 37.52 5.23 6.35
CA GLU A 591 36.20 4.90 6.84
C GLU A 591 35.34 6.16 7.04
N THR A 592 34.11 6.10 6.55
CA THR A 592 33.09 7.13 6.74
C THR A 592 31.91 6.47 7.44
N ASP A 593 31.80 6.67 8.76
CA ASP A 593 30.73 6.13 9.65
C ASP A 593 29.35 6.71 9.33
N ASN A 594 28.95 6.70 8.06
CA ASN A 594 27.90 7.58 7.61
C ASN A 594 27.04 7.04 6.46
N VAL A 595 25.73 7.10 6.68
CA VAL A 595 24.64 6.86 5.71
C VAL A 595 24.67 7.77 4.48
N ASN A 596 25.56 8.75 4.38
CA ASN A 596 25.68 9.66 3.23
C ASN A 596 25.99 8.96 1.89
N HIS A 597 26.43 7.71 1.92
CA HIS A 597 26.67 6.89 0.73
C HIS A 597 25.55 5.87 0.44
N CYS A 598 24.51 5.85 1.27
CA CYS A 598 23.33 5.04 1.02
C CYS A 598 22.68 5.45 -0.30
N THR A 599 22.49 4.46 -1.15
CA THR A 599 21.69 4.53 -2.36
C THR A 599 20.46 3.66 -2.20
N TRP A 600 19.51 3.81 -3.11
CA TRP A 600 18.35 2.92 -3.15
C TRP A 600 18.76 1.42 -3.13
N ALA A 601 19.77 1.05 -3.92
CA ALA A 601 20.18 -0.34 -4.08
C ALA A 601 20.75 -0.96 -2.79
N THR A 602 21.16 -0.14 -1.82
CA THR A 602 21.89 -0.56 -0.63
C THR A 602 21.07 -0.39 0.64
N CYS A 603 20.41 0.76 0.79
CA CYS A 603 19.66 1.11 1.99
C CYS A 603 18.17 1.38 1.74
N GLY A 604 17.71 1.37 0.46
CA GLY A 604 16.36 1.76 0.09
C GLY A 604 15.28 0.96 0.82
N GLY A 605 14.26 1.64 1.34
CA GLY A 605 13.16 1.06 2.11
C GLY A 605 13.54 0.61 3.51
N GLN A 606 14.60 1.13 4.10
CA GLN A 606 15.01 0.73 5.45
C GLN A 606 14.71 1.81 6.50
N ALA A 607 14.12 2.95 6.10
CA ALA A 607 13.88 4.10 6.97
C ALA A 607 15.17 4.53 7.67
N TRP A 608 16.23 4.72 6.86
CA TRP A 608 17.57 5.02 7.37
C TRP A 608 18.07 6.32 6.75
N SER A 609 18.56 6.29 5.51
CA SER A 609 18.97 7.52 4.81
C SER A 609 17.77 8.39 4.42
N GLU A 610 16.63 7.78 4.10
CA GLU A 610 15.43 8.48 3.63
C GLU A 610 14.79 9.36 4.71
N THR A 611 15.07 9.06 5.97
CA THR A 611 14.49 9.70 7.16
C THR A 611 15.52 10.54 7.91
N THR A 612 16.63 10.91 7.26
CA THR A 612 17.60 11.86 7.82
C THR A 612 17.14 13.31 7.60
N SER A 613 17.27 14.13 8.64
CA SER A 613 16.83 15.52 8.67
C SER A 613 17.79 16.51 7.98
N VAL A 614 19.05 16.11 7.76
CA VAL A 614 20.08 16.93 7.09
C VAL A 614 20.94 16.10 6.13
N SER A 615 21.59 16.77 5.16
CA SER A 615 22.61 16.18 4.27
C SER A 615 23.81 17.13 4.17
N PRO A 616 25.08 16.68 4.31
CA PRO A 616 25.59 15.44 4.90
C PRO A 616 25.66 15.49 6.44
N VAL A 617 25.45 14.35 7.13
CA VAL A 617 25.40 14.28 8.60
C VAL A 617 26.78 14.37 9.27
N SER A 618 26.88 15.10 10.38
CA SER A 618 28.11 15.30 11.19
C SER A 618 27.92 15.06 12.70
N SER A 619 26.71 14.65 13.13
CA SER A 619 26.41 14.36 14.53
C SER A 619 25.30 13.31 14.68
N GLY A 620 25.26 12.62 15.82
CA GLY A 620 24.41 11.44 16.02
C GLY A 620 22.90 11.66 16.18
N GLY A 621 22.38 12.89 16.25
CA GLY A 621 20.95 13.18 16.49
C GLY A 621 20.22 13.75 15.27
N GLN A 622 20.46 13.17 14.10
CA GLN A 622 20.10 13.78 12.81
C GLN A 622 19.07 12.97 12.00
N SER A 623 18.49 11.91 12.56
CA SER A 623 17.26 11.32 12.01
C SER A 623 16.06 12.22 12.30
N TRP A 624 14.94 11.98 11.63
CA TRP A 624 13.66 12.59 11.94
C TRP A 624 13.36 12.56 13.44
N LEU A 625 12.70 13.61 13.94
CA LEU A 625 12.39 13.84 15.36
C LEU A 625 13.62 14.01 16.27
N GLY A 626 14.83 14.15 15.71
CA GLY A 626 16.07 14.26 16.48
C GLY A 626 16.58 12.91 17.00
N GLU A 627 16.06 11.81 16.44
CA GLU A 627 16.42 10.45 16.83
C GLU A 627 17.87 10.11 16.45
N TYR A 628 18.40 9.06 17.09
CA TYR A 628 19.78 8.64 16.88
C TYR A 628 20.03 8.13 15.44
N SER A 629 21.12 8.56 14.84
CA SER A 629 21.47 8.28 13.44
C SER A 629 22.94 7.90 13.33
N GLY A 630 23.24 6.69 13.79
CA GLY A 630 24.52 6.02 13.57
C GLY A 630 24.45 5.05 12.39
N SER A 631 25.63 4.66 11.90
CA SER A 631 25.74 3.57 10.95
C SER A 631 26.73 2.50 11.32
N VAL A 632 26.73 1.42 10.55
CA VAL A 632 27.70 0.34 10.68
C VAL A 632 29.07 0.82 10.27
N ASP A 633 30.06 0.28 10.94
CA ASP A 633 31.48 0.50 10.70
C ASP A 633 32.24 -0.81 11.00
N PRO A 634 33.55 -0.92 10.72
CA PRO A 634 34.32 -2.14 10.98
C PRO A 634 34.39 -2.52 12.47
N TYR A 635 34.36 -1.57 13.41
CA TYR A 635 34.30 -1.87 14.85
C TYR A 635 32.91 -2.30 15.30
N TYR A 636 31.87 -1.75 14.67
CA TYR A 636 30.46 -2.01 14.94
C TYR A 636 29.71 -2.44 13.67
N PRO A 637 29.95 -3.66 13.17
CA PRO A 637 29.42 -4.09 11.88
C PRO A 637 27.93 -4.41 11.86
N TRP A 638 27.20 -4.47 12.98
CA TRP A 638 25.80 -4.92 13.04
C TRP A 638 24.82 -3.80 13.40
N VAL A 639 23.75 -3.66 12.63
CA VAL A 639 22.73 -2.60 12.85
C VAL A 639 21.86 -2.92 14.07
N VAL A 640 21.58 -1.89 14.87
CA VAL A 640 20.52 -1.87 15.88
C VAL A 640 19.48 -0.77 15.60
N ARG A 641 18.24 -0.99 16.03
CA ARG A 641 17.10 -0.06 15.86
C ARG A 641 16.33 0.19 17.15
N GLY A 642 15.62 1.32 17.24
CA GLY A 642 14.60 1.57 18.26
C GLY A 642 15.03 2.40 19.48
N GLY A 643 16.23 2.19 20.01
CA GLY A 643 16.72 2.87 21.23
C GLY A 643 16.36 2.17 22.54
N ILE A 644 17.14 2.43 23.61
CA ILE A 644 16.87 1.92 24.96
C ILE A 644 15.86 2.80 25.74
N ALA A 645 15.27 2.27 26.81
CA ALA A 645 14.20 2.91 27.56
C ALA A 645 14.51 4.30 28.18
N ASP A 646 15.77 4.67 28.38
CA ASP A 646 16.15 5.87 29.13
C ASP A 646 16.73 6.99 28.27
N VAL A 647 16.98 6.74 26.97
CA VAL A 647 17.59 7.75 26.08
C VAL A 647 16.60 8.80 25.56
N GLY A 648 15.33 8.73 25.98
CA GLY A 648 14.31 9.73 25.65
C GLY A 648 14.15 9.93 24.14
N SER A 649 14.29 11.18 23.66
CA SER A 649 14.07 11.54 22.25
C SER A 649 15.06 10.92 21.25
N TYR A 650 16.13 10.27 21.70
CA TYR A 650 17.05 9.56 20.81
C TYR A 650 16.52 8.17 20.40
N ALA A 651 15.53 7.63 21.13
CA ALA A 651 14.81 6.42 20.75
C ALA A 651 13.72 6.73 19.72
N GLY A 652 13.47 5.81 18.79
CA GLY A 652 12.41 5.99 17.80
C GLY A 652 12.47 5.05 16.60
N LEU A 653 11.51 5.22 15.69
CA LEU A 653 11.36 4.37 14.51
C LEU A 653 12.47 4.60 13.48
N PHE A 654 12.97 5.82 13.42
CA PHE A 654 14.04 6.30 12.55
C PHE A 654 15.40 6.26 13.26
N SER A 655 15.40 5.80 14.51
CA SER A 655 16.59 5.57 15.31
C SER A 655 17.36 4.34 14.79
N ALA A 656 18.63 4.54 14.47
CA ALA A 656 19.55 3.51 14.02
C ALA A 656 20.92 3.71 14.65
N GLY A 657 21.56 2.62 15.05
CA GLY A 657 22.94 2.60 15.51
C GLY A 657 23.61 1.32 15.08
N ALA A 658 24.80 1.05 15.62
CA ALA A 658 25.49 -0.20 15.36
C ALA A 658 26.27 -0.71 16.58
N TYR A 659 26.51 -2.02 16.61
CA TYR A 659 27.34 -2.70 17.60
C TYR A 659 28.10 -3.85 16.94
N ASP A 660 29.00 -4.50 17.68
CA ASP A 660 29.87 -5.59 17.20
C ASP A 660 29.18 -6.96 17.07
N GLY A 661 27.91 -7.06 17.47
CA GLY A 661 27.11 -8.29 17.45
C GLY A 661 27.20 -9.14 18.73
N SER A 662 27.91 -8.64 19.75
CA SER A 662 28.09 -9.33 21.03
C SER A 662 26.80 -9.43 21.86
N ALA A 663 26.82 -10.32 22.85
CA ALA A 663 25.75 -10.45 23.84
C ALA A 663 25.82 -9.30 24.86
N LEU A 664 24.92 -8.30 24.72
CA LEU A 664 24.91 -7.10 25.55
C LEU A 664 23.59 -6.88 26.29
N SER A 665 23.66 -6.13 27.40
CA SER A 665 22.47 -5.58 28.05
C SER A 665 21.82 -4.53 27.17
N GLY A 666 20.50 -4.44 27.24
CA GLY A 666 19.72 -3.47 26.50
C GLY A 666 19.69 -3.71 25.00
N ILE A 667 20.16 -4.88 24.52
CA ILE A 667 20.03 -5.30 23.13
C ILE A 667 19.28 -6.62 23.02
N GLY A 668 18.16 -6.60 22.33
CA GLY A 668 17.34 -7.78 22.01
C GLY A 668 17.10 -7.91 20.52
N PHE A 669 16.00 -8.57 20.15
CA PHE A 669 15.60 -8.79 18.77
C PHE A 669 14.10 -8.97 18.63
N ARG A 670 13.65 -9.04 17.38
CA ARG A 670 12.26 -9.32 17.04
C ARG A 670 12.17 -10.45 16.02
N VAL A 671 11.18 -11.32 16.20
CA VAL A 671 10.86 -12.40 15.26
C VAL A 671 9.92 -11.90 14.16
N VAL A 672 10.18 -12.35 12.93
CA VAL A 672 9.34 -12.18 11.75
C VAL A 672 9.05 -13.56 11.16
N GLN A 673 7.80 -13.78 10.74
CA GLN A 673 7.40 -14.96 10.00
C GLN A 673 6.99 -14.59 8.57
N SER A 674 7.36 -15.43 7.62
CA SER A 674 7.03 -15.27 6.20
C SER A 674 6.48 -16.58 5.66
N ARG A 675 5.31 -16.50 5.00
CA ARG A 675 4.66 -17.66 4.37
C ARG A 675 5.09 -17.74 2.89
N PHE A 676 5.34 -18.95 2.39
CA PHE A 676 5.73 -19.20 1.00
C PHE A 676 4.66 -19.91 0.19
#